data_AF-A0A818XKV4-F1
#
_entry.id   AF-A0A818XKV4-F1
#
_cell.length_a   1.000
_cell.length_b   1.000
_cell.length_c   1.000
_cell.angle_alpha   90.00
_cell.angle_beta   90.00
_cell.angle_gamma   90.00
#
_symmetry.space_group_name_H-M   'P 1'
#
loop_
_entity.id
_entity.type
_entity.pdbx_description
1 polymer ?
#
loop_
_entity_poly.entity_id
_entity_poly.type
_entity_poly.pdbx_seq_one_letter_code
_entity_poly.pdbx_strand_id
1 'polypeptide(L)'
;MFCVGSIYDGGNFRLSMKAAMQQSNSRIWSSSLGTSEIQQITIGGDVTSEHQRIVYMTNSSIDGVAEVQDVEAVFEIFQIGFEGAYTVLLDGPPQPEVVQEALNDLPTIFPLSVTVALVGTAYRVTFPIEMGDVPLLTVISTAFSRPQTATEIVQGIASGLKIAFRLNGAITNYLNFREDDISETTLETEFMNLFNIRCPPSLNNQQAAPSIVYINEFEISSPYDETFIITDMAFCGRRALTNSNEYLVNGNTLTAEYMCFAYKITTTDPIFMNFQVQSDEDPPVIEHILLTLRNDSRWHYKCINLREMLEQYSMAYLTVTSFLISRVYLDYYIPSRVMIDTVTLRDSLPIGYEEDNMIMSTDQSSTGLCRFPFVYNGQNRSSCILDEDYMPICGLTPNTKFYCQNSSIEGVRRLFPKYQLLDNSFQITHSAMSHTIDISFRFTACMSPSLIEVLPPTVGQVISITNASKPVNGQYSIMFNGQQYYPIPAKITGSNLANLLQSFSDFGYVAVARAGECAQYSYTIQWLTNGEQPLISIANSSEVRPIDAPMTVLSIRSGSTISVFYNLPNDILRTYHMTPQVEVLVGGYPSYCSNENNNCQFQWSIDHTPTIISVEQNGTMVTIHGTGFSAELEANMISIGKNGSCDVLSANTTSIICTIVNAPSGRQILQLNIADKGLASSNESFIVDVPLLITSFDPAGGDAGGGYQLTIFGSGFSSSALITLGENLCGNLTVVNFTSIKCTVPPSGSMSLIRVTVIVIDGSNLATASGQFTYNTTNTPTIYAIDPTFVTMLGGLLNISGTGFGNDDVSVFIDTSSARVLDSSNNHILVNLSILPPGLYPITVRTSMGFARPLFHIEYRFYVQEVSPQIGSAYGGTDVYVQGAGFENGTRIQLRDRNNRLFPCNIVSIQSNQIHCQTASTARQVTITSNGIHPTFGFGYAWFPSRETVQQGTVVTWYWSSAELRSPVYYKIQQVANAYSTELVPNGFDSGSATSSGSFSYQFDRVGTFYYLAPNIDQSSGYAMRGVIDVVALEPEIMTVETIWDKFTGSIICTVGLNLSAGHHAVTVHVDEIGNSNSDIFYTHDLFITSATPSEGGYGGGLSVMILGYGFNGTDVTINICNQSCLSVEIVSNVQLICVTPEVSMVEVNSSCNLTVTVNGISKNTRFTYKANLTAIVTSVSPTRGGTGGGTRITIIGNYFP
;
A
#
# COMPACT_ATOMS: atom_id res chain seq x y z
N MET A 1 -11.61 -8.26 34.35
CA MET A 1 -10.94 -8.80 35.56
C MET A 1 -10.43 -10.19 35.19
N PHE A 2 -9.12 -10.37 35.04
CA PHE A 2 -8.51 -11.67 34.72
C PHE A 2 -7.88 -12.24 36.00
N CYS A 3 -8.34 -13.39 36.46
CA CYS A 3 -7.64 -14.19 37.46
C CYS A 3 -6.76 -15.21 36.73
N VAL A 4 -5.45 -15.18 36.98
CA VAL A 4 -4.50 -16.18 36.49
C VAL A 4 -4.15 -17.09 37.67
N GLY A 5 -4.52 -18.37 37.57
CA GLY A 5 -4.02 -19.43 38.44
C GLY A 5 -3.09 -20.33 37.66
N SER A 6 -1.86 -20.54 38.15
CA SER A 6 -0.87 -21.44 37.55
C SER A 6 -1.12 -22.88 37.96
N ILE A 7 -1.14 -23.83 37.01
CA ILE A 7 -0.77 -25.23 37.26
C ILE A 7 -0.01 -25.77 36.04
N TYR A 8 1.09 -26.47 36.31
CA TYR A 8 1.91 -27.26 35.40
C TYR A 8 1.11 -28.44 34.82
N ASP A 9 0.86 -28.44 33.51
CA ASP A 9 1.05 -29.61 32.63
C ASP A 9 0.63 -29.27 31.18
N GLY A 10 1.60 -29.32 30.26
CA GLY A 10 1.52 -29.74 28.84
C GLY A 10 0.39 -29.32 27.90
N GLY A 11 -0.55 -28.43 28.25
CA GLY A 11 -1.69 -28.06 27.41
C GLY A 11 -1.52 -26.72 26.71
N ASN A 12 -1.62 -26.71 25.37
CA ASN A 12 -1.75 -25.47 24.58
C ASN A 12 -3.00 -24.68 25.02
N PHE A 13 -2.81 -23.52 25.65
CA PHE A 13 -3.89 -22.55 25.88
C PHE A 13 -4.20 -21.79 24.58
N ARG A 14 -5.46 -21.81 24.12
CA ARG A 14 -5.99 -20.81 23.18
C ARG A 14 -7.05 -19.96 23.89
N LEU A 15 -6.79 -18.67 24.00
CA LEU A 15 -7.71 -17.67 24.52
C LEU A 15 -8.89 -17.52 23.53
N SER A 16 -10.12 -17.75 23.98
CA SER A 16 -11.33 -17.44 23.20
C SER A 16 -12.10 -16.34 23.94
N MET A 17 -12.18 -15.15 23.36
CA MET A 17 -12.80 -13.98 23.98
C MET A 17 -14.29 -13.92 23.63
N LYS A 18 -15.16 -14.05 24.63
CA LYS A 18 -16.61 -13.82 24.46
C LYS A 18 -16.86 -12.31 24.61
N ALA A 19 -16.82 -11.56 23.51
CA ALA A 19 -17.25 -10.16 23.51
C ALA A 19 -18.77 -10.10 23.30
N ALA A 20 -19.53 -9.86 24.37
CA ALA A 20 -20.90 -9.40 24.23
C ALA A 20 -20.84 -7.93 23.80
N MET A 21 -21.19 -7.62 22.54
CA MET A 21 -21.44 -6.23 22.14
C MET A 21 -22.75 -5.77 22.81
N GLN A 22 -22.64 -5.31 24.06
CA GLN A 22 -23.61 -4.38 24.61
C GLN A 22 -23.38 -3.01 23.97
N GLN A 23 -24.48 -2.33 23.64
CA GLN A 23 -24.51 -1.01 23.04
C GLN A 23 -23.48 -0.06 23.66
N SER A 24 -22.76 0.65 22.79
CA SER A 24 -21.86 1.78 23.06
C SER A 24 -20.57 1.49 23.87
N ASN A 25 -19.42 1.81 23.26
CA ASN A 25 -18.11 2.04 23.89
C ASN A 25 -17.30 0.87 24.50
N SER A 26 -16.86 -0.10 23.69
CA SER A 26 -15.70 -0.94 24.06
C SER A 26 -14.63 -0.98 22.95
N ARG A 27 -13.44 -0.45 23.26
CA ARG A 27 -12.19 -0.65 22.48
C ARG A 27 -11.49 -1.90 23.05
N ILE A 28 -11.16 -2.87 22.20
CA ILE A 28 -10.35 -4.03 22.60
C ILE A 28 -8.87 -3.61 22.52
N TRP A 29 -8.17 -3.59 23.64
CA TRP A 29 -6.72 -3.44 23.69
C TRP A 29 -6.08 -4.83 23.56
N SER A 30 -5.32 -5.09 22.50
CA SER A 30 -4.45 -6.27 22.45
C SER A 30 -3.20 -5.98 23.28
N SER A 31 -2.94 -6.77 24.33
CA SER A 31 -1.63 -6.80 24.98
C SER A 31 -0.61 -7.39 24.02
N SER A 32 0.39 -6.59 23.64
CA SER A 32 1.51 -6.93 22.76
C SER A 32 2.28 -8.17 23.22
N LEU A 33 2.24 -9.27 22.46
CA LEU A 33 3.03 -10.47 22.72
C LEU A 33 4.39 -10.49 21.98
N GLY A 34 4.63 -9.54 21.06
CA GLY A 34 5.91 -9.40 20.35
C GLY A 34 6.63 -8.11 20.75
N THR A 35 7.95 -8.19 20.95
CA THR A 35 8.81 -7.01 21.16
C THR A 35 9.24 -6.47 19.80
N SER A 36 9.13 -5.15 19.59
CA SER A 36 9.61 -4.47 18.39
C SER A 36 11.14 -4.33 18.40
N GLU A 37 11.77 -4.49 17.23
CA GLU A 37 13.18 -4.17 17.01
C GLU A 37 13.41 -2.66 17.19
N ILE A 38 14.51 -2.31 17.86
CA ILE A 38 14.99 -0.95 17.99
C ILE A 38 16.46 -0.90 17.57
N GLN A 39 16.76 -0.11 16.55
CA GLN A 39 18.13 0.20 16.12
C GLN A 39 18.40 1.70 16.28
N GLN A 40 19.65 2.06 16.51
CA GLN A 40 20.09 3.44 16.64
C GLN A 40 21.19 3.75 15.63
N ILE A 41 20.99 4.80 14.83
CA ILE A 41 22.02 5.37 13.95
C ILE A 41 22.58 6.61 14.64
N THR A 42 23.86 6.61 14.95
CA THR A 42 24.57 7.77 15.50
C THR A 42 25.47 8.38 14.43
N ILE A 43 25.40 9.71 14.30
CA ILE A 43 26.13 10.51 13.32
C ILE A 43 26.88 11.59 14.08
N GLY A 44 28.21 11.67 13.93
CA GLY A 44 29.04 12.64 14.63
C GLY A 44 29.75 12.06 15.86
N GLY A 45 30.73 12.80 16.37
CA GLY A 45 31.65 12.37 17.44
C GLY A 45 31.49 13.19 18.72
N ASP A 46 32.54 13.22 19.54
CA ASP A 46 32.54 13.93 20.82
C ASP A 46 32.22 15.42 20.66
N VAL A 47 31.33 15.91 21.51
CA VAL A 47 30.90 17.32 21.51
C VAL A 47 31.71 18.10 22.54
N THR A 48 32.47 19.10 22.08
CA THR A 48 33.25 20.02 22.94
C THR A 48 32.58 21.39 23.03
N SER A 49 32.59 21.99 24.22
CA SER A 49 32.16 23.37 24.45
C SER A 49 33.24 24.37 24.00
N GLU A 50 32.82 25.58 23.64
CA GLU A 50 33.76 26.70 23.51
C GLU A 50 34.27 27.06 24.90
N HIS A 51 35.57 27.25 25.06
CA HIS A 51 36.17 27.74 26.30
C HIS A 51 37.04 28.96 26.00
N GLN A 52 36.74 30.09 26.63
CA GLN A 52 37.46 31.35 26.48
C GLN A 52 37.92 31.86 27.85
N ARG A 53 39.11 32.45 27.89
CA ARG A 53 39.66 33.15 29.06
C ARG A 53 39.76 34.64 28.78
N ILE A 54 39.15 35.42 29.64
CA ILE A 54 39.24 36.87 29.66
C ILE A 54 40.23 37.27 30.74
N VAL A 55 41.22 38.10 30.39
CA VAL A 55 42.17 38.72 31.31
C VAL A 55 41.90 40.22 31.33
N TYR A 56 41.52 40.78 32.49
CA TYR A 56 41.13 42.19 32.60
C TYR A 56 42.12 43.01 33.45
N MET A 57 42.11 44.32 33.30
CA MET A 57 42.95 45.27 34.02
C MET A 57 42.09 46.36 34.67
N THR A 58 42.33 46.65 35.95
CA THR A 58 41.60 47.68 36.72
C THR A 58 42.54 48.84 37.09
N ASN A 59 43.09 49.54 36.09
CA ASN A 59 43.99 50.66 36.36
C ASN A 59 43.21 51.97 36.62
N SER A 60 43.40 52.57 37.80
CA SER A 60 42.56 53.62 38.37
C SER A 60 43.02 55.06 38.12
N SER A 61 43.86 55.30 37.11
CA SER A 61 44.55 56.58 36.89
C SER A 61 44.13 57.35 35.63
N ILE A 62 43.08 56.92 34.93
CA ILE A 62 42.58 57.58 33.72
C ILE A 62 41.42 58.51 34.09
N ASP A 63 41.60 59.82 33.90
CA ASP A 63 40.51 60.80 33.97
C ASP A 63 39.60 60.62 32.75
N GLY A 64 38.42 60.01 32.96
CA GLY A 64 37.47 59.74 31.89
C GLY A 64 36.87 61.02 31.29
N VAL A 65 36.64 61.01 29.98
CA VAL A 65 35.99 62.09 29.22
C VAL A 65 34.68 61.57 28.66
N ALA A 66 33.58 62.28 28.90
CA ALA A 66 32.28 61.91 28.39
C ALA A 66 32.22 62.10 26.87
N GLU A 67 31.73 61.09 26.16
CA GLU A 67 31.39 61.21 24.74
C GLU A 67 30.22 62.18 24.58
N VAL A 68 30.31 63.07 23.59
CA VAL A 68 29.24 64.02 23.25
C VAL A 68 28.94 63.95 21.76
N GLN A 69 27.67 63.71 21.42
CA GLN A 69 27.19 63.67 20.04
C GLN A 69 26.00 64.61 19.85
N ASP A 70 25.91 65.29 18.71
CA ASP A 70 24.76 66.11 18.33
C ASP A 70 23.91 65.37 17.28
N VAL A 71 22.59 65.30 17.51
CA VAL A 71 21.57 64.73 16.62
C VAL A 71 20.60 65.83 16.18
N GLU A 72 20.45 66.06 14.88
CA GLU A 72 19.56 67.11 14.36
C GLU A 72 18.09 66.85 14.72
N ALA A 73 17.40 67.87 15.24
CA ALA A 73 15.98 67.79 15.56
C ALA A 73 15.14 67.95 14.29
N VAL A 74 14.25 67.00 14.01
CA VAL A 74 13.42 66.97 12.79
C VAL A 74 11.94 67.16 13.12
N PHE A 75 11.16 67.57 12.11
CA PHE A 75 9.72 67.77 12.25
C PHE A 75 8.90 66.52 11.88
N GLU A 76 9.52 65.59 11.17
CA GLU A 76 8.94 64.31 10.79
C GLU A 76 9.15 63.24 11.86
N ILE A 77 8.36 62.16 11.80
CA ILE A 77 8.53 61.02 12.70
C ILE A 77 9.91 60.39 12.50
N PHE A 78 10.64 60.17 13.60
CA PHE A 78 11.99 59.60 13.59
C PHE A 78 12.25 58.67 14.79
N GLN A 79 13.34 57.90 14.71
CA GLN A 79 13.88 57.07 15.79
C GLN A 79 15.38 57.27 15.89
N ILE A 80 15.91 57.14 17.10
CA ILE A 80 17.35 57.13 17.37
C ILE A 80 17.74 55.70 17.75
N GLY A 81 18.87 55.22 17.24
CA GLY A 81 19.38 53.87 17.51
C GLY A 81 20.80 53.88 18.07
N PHE A 82 21.07 52.95 18.98
CA PHE A 82 22.38 52.72 19.57
C PHE A 82 22.65 51.22 19.69
N GLU A 83 23.75 50.74 19.08
CA GLU A 83 24.19 49.33 19.11
C GLU A 83 23.10 48.32 18.70
N GLY A 84 22.28 48.68 17.70
CA GLY A 84 21.25 47.80 17.12
C GLY A 84 19.88 47.83 17.80
N ALA A 85 19.74 48.55 18.93
CA ALA A 85 18.44 48.86 19.54
C ALA A 85 17.99 50.29 19.19
N TYR A 86 16.70 50.49 18.98
CA TYR A 86 16.11 51.76 18.55
C TYR A 86 15.04 52.26 19.52
N THR A 87 14.90 53.57 19.61
CA THR A 87 13.90 54.23 20.47
C THR A 87 12.49 53.98 19.96
N VAL A 88 11.50 54.35 20.77
CA VAL A 88 10.12 54.58 20.31
C VAL A 88 10.08 55.59 19.16
N LEU A 89 9.00 55.59 18.39
CA LEU A 89 8.76 56.62 17.38
C LEU A 89 8.63 57.98 18.08
N LEU A 90 9.47 58.93 17.69
CA LEU A 90 9.44 60.31 18.16
C LEU A 90 8.75 61.15 17.09
N ASP A 91 7.66 61.82 17.47
CA ASP A 91 6.87 62.67 16.57
C ASP A 91 7.15 64.17 16.81
N GLY A 92 7.38 64.91 15.72
CA GLY A 92 7.88 66.29 15.75
C GLY A 92 9.25 66.40 16.43
N PRO A 93 9.69 67.62 16.82
CA PRO A 93 10.82 67.80 17.73
C PRO A 93 10.31 67.71 19.18
N PRO A 94 10.36 66.52 19.83
CA PRO A 94 9.91 66.38 21.21
C PRO A 94 10.78 67.19 22.18
N GLN A 95 10.28 67.39 23.41
CA GLN A 95 11.08 67.99 24.48
C GLN A 95 12.34 67.14 24.75
N PRO A 96 13.49 67.74 25.11
CA PRO A 96 14.74 67.00 25.35
C PRO A 96 14.59 65.87 26.37
N GLU A 97 13.73 66.06 27.38
CA GLU A 97 13.43 65.05 28.40
C GLU A 97 12.82 63.78 27.79
N VAL A 98 11.96 63.91 26.77
CA VAL A 98 11.35 62.77 26.07
C VAL A 98 12.39 62.00 25.25
N VAL A 99 13.32 62.72 24.60
CA VAL A 99 14.44 62.09 23.88
C VAL A 99 15.38 61.38 24.86
N GLN A 100 15.64 62.00 26.01
CA GLN A 100 16.43 61.41 27.07
C GLN A 100 15.79 60.15 27.63
N GLU A 101 14.50 60.17 27.94
CA GLU A 101 13.74 59.01 28.41
C GLU A 101 13.76 57.89 27.36
N ALA A 102 13.55 58.21 26.08
CA ALA A 102 13.56 57.23 24.99
C ALA A 102 14.94 56.58 24.79
N LEU A 103 16.04 57.34 24.90
CA LEU A 103 17.40 56.79 24.84
C LEU A 103 17.76 55.97 26.09
N ASN A 104 17.35 56.42 27.28
CA ASN A 104 17.58 55.68 28.52
C ASN A 104 16.74 54.40 28.63
N ASP A 105 15.68 54.28 27.82
CA ASP A 105 14.90 53.06 27.64
C ASP A 105 15.53 52.07 26.64
N LEU A 106 16.71 52.37 26.07
CA LEU A 106 17.41 51.39 25.24
C LEU A 106 18.14 50.36 26.12
N PRO A 107 17.97 49.05 25.85
CA PRO A 107 18.68 47.99 26.60
C PRO A 107 20.21 48.03 26.42
N THR A 108 20.70 48.77 25.43
CA THR A 108 22.13 48.99 25.16
C THR A 108 22.73 50.15 25.97
N ILE A 109 21.90 51.01 26.58
CA ILE A 109 22.31 52.14 27.43
C ILE A 109 22.04 51.83 28.91
N PHE A 110 20.84 51.31 29.21
CA PHE A 110 20.42 50.94 30.57
C PHE A 110 21.35 49.84 31.16
N PRO A 111 21.73 49.91 32.45
CA PRO A 111 21.25 50.79 33.53
C PRO A 111 21.96 52.13 33.66
N LEU A 112 22.91 52.44 32.76
CA LEU A 112 23.48 53.77 32.70
C LEU A 112 22.47 54.73 32.06
N SER A 113 22.77 56.03 32.11
CA SER A 113 21.91 57.05 31.52
C SER A 113 22.72 58.08 30.75
N VAL A 114 22.16 58.49 29.62
CA VAL A 114 22.60 59.67 28.88
C VAL A 114 21.85 60.90 29.38
N THR A 115 22.44 62.06 29.14
CA THR A 115 21.77 63.36 29.32
C THR A 115 21.56 64.02 27.97
N VAL A 116 20.39 64.62 27.76
CA VAL A 116 20.05 65.28 26.50
C VAL A 116 19.69 66.74 26.74
N ALA A 117 20.29 67.64 25.97
CA ALA A 117 19.96 69.06 25.98
C ALA A 117 19.71 69.56 24.55
N LEU A 118 18.78 70.49 24.37
CA LEU A 118 18.60 71.15 23.07
C LEU A 118 19.63 72.28 22.92
N VAL A 119 20.51 72.17 21.93
CA VAL A 119 21.51 73.20 21.60
C VAL A 119 21.28 73.67 20.17
N GLY A 120 20.70 74.86 20.01
CA GLY A 120 20.28 75.36 18.69
C GLY A 120 19.14 74.51 18.13
N THR A 121 19.40 73.80 17.03
CA THR A 121 18.44 72.91 16.36
C THR A 121 18.81 71.43 16.49
N ALA A 122 19.72 71.07 17.40
CA ALA A 122 20.17 69.70 17.61
C ALA A 122 20.02 69.27 19.08
N TYR A 123 19.70 68.01 19.29
CA TYR A 123 19.79 67.33 20.57
C TYR A 123 21.24 66.97 20.83
N ARG A 124 21.84 67.59 21.84
CA ARG A 124 23.16 67.25 22.36
C ARG A 124 23.01 66.11 23.36
N VAL A 125 23.48 64.94 22.97
CA VAL A 125 23.49 63.73 23.79
C VAL A 125 24.87 63.57 24.41
N THR A 126 24.92 63.55 25.74
CA THR A 126 26.16 63.29 26.50
C THR A 126 26.08 61.92 27.13
N PHE A 127 27.01 61.04 26.76
CA PHE A 127 27.11 59.68 27.28
C PHE A 127 27.90 59.63 28.60
N PRO A 128 27.65 58.63 29.45
CA PRO A 128 28.37 58.43 30.68
C PRO A 128 29.86 58.08 30.42
N ILE A 129 30.76 58.59 31.26
CA ILE A 129 32.22 58.43 31.12
C ILE A 129 32.68 56.96 31.18
N GLU A 130 31.84 56.06 31.68
CA GLU A 130 32.11 54.62 31.73
C GLU A 130 32.08 53.96 30.35
N MET A 131 31.31 54.51 29.40
CA MET A 131 31.22 53.96 28.04
C MET A 131 32.41 54.33 27.16
N GLY A 132 33.11 55.43 27.46
CA GLY A 132 34.24 55.91 26.67
C GLY A 132 33.86 56.33 25.25
N ASP A 133 34.71 56.01 24.29
CA ASP A 133 34.47 56.20 22.85
C ASP A 133 33.41 55.20 22.37
N VAL A 134 32.26 55.69 21.90
CA VAL A 134 31.12 54.87 21.46
C VAL A 134 30.76 55.17 20.01
N PRO A 135 30.13 54.23 19.29
CA PRO A 135 29.68 54.48 17.92
C PRO A 135 28.70 55.66 17.82
N LEU A 136 28.68 56.32 16.66
CA LEU A 136 27.69 57.37 16.36
C LEU A 136 26.26 56.83 16.46
N LEU A 137 25.38 57.61 17.09
CA LEU A 137 23.94 57.36 17.11
C LEU A 137 23.39 57.23 15.68
N THR A 138 22.56 56.23 15.46
CA THR A 138 21.86 56.01 14.19
C THR A 138 20.55 56.78 14.21
N VAL A 139 20.20 57.49 13.14
CA VAL A 139 18.93 58.22 13.04
C VAL A 139 18.14 57.71 11.84
N ILE A 140 16.91 57.28 12.08
CA ILE A 140 15.99 56.80 11.04
C ILE A 140 14.79 57.75 11.02
N SER A 141 14.47 58.34 9.87
CA SER A 141 13.36 59.29 9.73
C SER A 141 12.49 58.94 8.53
N THR A 142 11.21 59.31 8.61
CA THR A 142 10.24 59.22 7.52
C THR A 142 10.42 60.31 6.44
N ALA A 143 11.34 61.26 6.64
CA ALA A 143 11.61 62.35 5.71
C ALA A 143 12.27 61.89 4.40
N PHE A 144 11.64 62.17 3.26
CA PHE A 144 12.06 61.68 1.93
C PHE A 144 13.27 62.38 1.31
N SER A 145 13.76 63.49 1.88
CA SER A 145 14.63 64.42 1.14
C SER A 145 16.05 64.63 1.68
N ARG A 146 16.36 64.20 2.92
CA ARG A 146 17.71 64.32 3.51
C ARG A 146 18.01 63.19 4.50
N PRO A 147 19.18 62.50 4.38
CA PRO A 147 19.65 61.59 5.42
C PRO A 147 20.06 62.38 6.67
N GLN A 148 19.56 61.96 7.83
CA GLN A 148 19.86 62.55 9.13
C GLN A 148 21.11 61.91 9.73
N THR A 149 22.01 62.70 10.32
CA THR A 149 23.30 62.21 10.85
C THR A 149 23.53 62.67 12.28
N ALA A 150 23.97 61.75 13.14
CA ALA A 150 24.65 62.12 14.37
C ALA A 150 26.08 62.60 14.06
N THR A 151 26.55 63.60 14.80
CA THR A 151 27.90 64.14 14.68
C THR A 151 28.62 64.07 16.01
N GLU A 152 29.85 63.55 16.01
CA GLU A 152 30.71 63.52 17.19
C GLU A 152 31.23 64.94 17.47
N ILE A 153 31.04 65.40 18.71
CA ILE A 153 31.51 66.70 19.20
C ILE A 153 32.71 66.53 20.11
N VAL A 154 32.67 65.52 20.98
CA VAL A 154 33.76 65.13 21.88
C VAL A 154 33.89 63.63 21.85
N GLN A 155 35.06 63.14 21.43
CA GLN A 155 35.41 61.72 21.52
C GLN A 155 35.62 61.33 22.98
N GLY A 156 34.88 60.34 23.44
CA GLY A 156 34.91 59.86 24.81
C GLY A 156 36.19 59.10 25.13
N ILE A 157 36.59 59.14 26.40
CA ILE A 157 37.69 58.33 26.95
C ILE A 157 37.16 57.64 28.18
N ALA A 158 37.14 56.30 28.18
CA ALA A 158 36.60 55.55 29.30
C ALA A 158 37.46 55.75 30.56
N SER A 159 36.80 55.92 31.70
CA SER A 159 37.48 56.01 33.02
C SER A 159 38.19 54.71 33.44
N GLY A 160 37.85 53.57 32.82
CA GLY A 160 38.36 52.24 33.18
C GLY A 160 37.84 51.69 34.51
N LEU A 161 36.91 52.39 35.18
CA LEU A 161 36.33 51.97 36.47
C LEU A 161 35.30 50.85 36.33
N LYS A 162 34.56 50.80 35.23
CA LYS A 162 33.60 49.74 34.91
C LYS A 162 33.95 49.10 33.57
N ILE A 163 33.67 47.82 33.44
CA ILE A 163 33.99 47.01 32.26
C ILE A 163 32.72 46.29 31.82
N ALA A 164 32.44 46.30 30.52
CA ALA A 164 31.39 45.48 29.91
C ALA A 164 32.01 44.45 28.95
N PHE A 165 31.24 43.42 28.60
CA PHE A 165 31.65 42.42 27.63
C PHE A 165 30.68 42.40 26.46
N ARG A 166 31.21 42.24 25.25
CA ARG A 166 30.42 42.17 24.02
C ARG A 166 30.65 40.85 23.30
N LEU A 167 29.57 40.24 22.84
CA LEU A 167 29.60 39.03 22.03
C LEU A 167 28.58 39.14 20.89
N ASN A 168 29.06 39.16 19.65
CA ASN A 168 28.22 39.21 18.46
C ASN A 168 27.12 40.30 18.48
N GLY A 169 27.41 41.47 19.05
CA GLY A 169 26.48 42.60 19.13
C GLY A 169 25.64 42.68 20.42
N ALA A 170 25.58 41.62 21.23
CA ALA A 170 25.03 41.69 22.57
C ALA A 170 26.08 42.23 23.55
N ILE A 171 25.66 43.03 24.54
CA ILE A 171 26.53 43.63 25.55
C ILE A 171 26.01 43.32 26.97
N THR A 172 26.91 43.04 27.91
CA THR A 172 26.58 42.95 29.35
C THR A 172 26.32 44.35 29.92
N ASN A 173 25.84 44.44 31.16
CA ASN A 173 25.92 45.71 31.88
C ASN A 173 27.40 46.07 32.16
N TYR A 174 27.67 47.37 32.36
CA TYR A 174 28.99 47.84 32.79
C TYR A 174 29.20 47.49 34.27
N LEU A 175 30.09 46.53 34.53
CA LEU A 175 30.35 45.96 35.85
C LEU A 175 31.52 46.65 36.52
N ASN A 176 31.41 46.90 37.83
CA ASN A 176 32.47 47.51 38.62
C ASN A 176 33.36 46.42 39.24
N PHE A 177 34.61 46.33 38.78
CA PHE A 177 35.61 45.36 39.28
C PHE A 177 36.51 45.93 40.39
N ARG A 178 36.15 47.09 40.96
CA ARG A 178 36.88 47.74 42.06
C ARG A 178 36.25 47.33 43.39
N GLU A 179 37.09 46.83 44.30
CA GLU A 179 36.72 46.09 45.52
C GLU A 179 36.24 44.66 45.16
N ASP A 180 36.71 43.64 45.88
CA ASP A 180 36.59 42.20 45.57
C ASP A 180 35.14 41.63 45.62
N ASP A 181 34.12 42.40 45.19
CA ASP A 181 32.69 42.17 45.43
C ASP A 181 31.91 41.59 44.22
N ILE A 182 32.55 41.39 43.06
CA ILE A 182 31.88 40.68 41.94
C ILE A 182 31.91 39.17 42.22
N SER A 183 30.73 38.59 42.41
CA SER A 183 30.55 37.15 42.57
C SER A 183 30.46 36.42 41.23
N GLU A 184 30.82 35.13 41.21
CA GLU A 184 30.60 34.26 40.04
C GLU A 184 29.12 34.25 39.61
N THR A 185 28.18 34.33 40.55
CA THR A 185 26.73 34.37 40.29
C THR A 185 26.31 35.66 39.58
N THR A 186 26.93 36.79 39.95
CA THR A 186 26.72 38.07 39.27
C THR A 186 27.25 38.01 37.84
N LEU A 187 28.44 37.44 37.65
CA LEU A 187 29.02 37.26 36.32
C LEU A 187 28.20 36.27 35.48
N GLU A 188 27.74 35.17 36.05
CA GLU A 188 26.88 34.21 35.37
C GLU A 188 25.62 34.88 34.85
N THR A 189 24.94 35.65 35.70
CA THR A 189 23.74 36.41 35.31
C THR A 189 24.03 37.39 34.16
N GLU A 190 25.12 38.14 34.26
CA GLU A 190 25.47 39.16 33.27
C GLU A 190 25.95 38.59 31.94
N PHE A 191 26.75 37.52 31.96
CA PHE A 191 27.15 36.84 30.73
C PHE A 191 25.99 36.07 30.10
N MET A 192 25.05 35.55 30.90
CA MET A 192 23.84 34.93 30.36
C MET A 192 22.98 35.95 29.59
N ASN A 193 23.00 37.24 29.96
CA ASN A 193 22.33 38.31 29.21
C ASN A 193 22.88 38.50 27.79
N LEU A 194 24.11 38.07 27.48
CA LEU A 194 24.65 38.10 26.11
C LEU A 194 23.91 37.16 25.15
N PHE A 195 23.15 36.22 25.68
CA PHE A 195 22.47 35.17 24.93
C PHE A 195 20.95 35.22 25.08
N ASN A 196 20.43 36.27 25.71
CA ASN A 196 19.02 36.50 25.98
C ASN A 196 18.53 37.68 25.13
N ILE A 197 17.24 37.68 24.78
CA ILE A 197 16.63 38.87 24.19
C ILE A 197 16.50 39.91 25.29
N ARG A 198 17.25 41.02 25.20
CA ARG A 198 17.13 42.11 26.17
C ARG A 198 16.06 43.09 25.71
N CYS A 199 15.06 43.28 26.56
CA CYS A 199 13.97 44.21 26.32
C CYS A 199 14.24 45.59 26.93
N PRO A 200 13.58 46.63 26.41
CA PRO A 200 13.53 47.93 27.06
C PRO A 200 13.14 47.80 28.54
N PRO A 201 13.85 48.46 29.46
CA PRO A 201 13.57 48.38 30.88
C PRO A 201 12.15 48.88 31.21
N SER A 202 11.55 49.74 30.38
CA SER A 202 10.15 50.14 30.52
C SER A 202 9.14 49.00 30.39
N LEU A 203 9.50 47.84 29.80
CA LEU A 203 8.60 46.69 29.63
C LEU A 203 8.66 45.70 30.79
N ASN A 204 9.85 45.53 31.38
CA ASN A 204 10.11 44.39 32.26
C ASN A 204 11.05 44.69 33.45
N ASN A 205 11.36 45.95 33.73
CA ASN A 205 12.22 46.31 34.85
C ASN A 205 11.52 47.26 35.83
N GLN A 206 11.12 46.73 36.98
CA GLN A 206 10.42 47.50 38.02
C GLN A 206 11.26 48.64 38.64
N GLN A 207 12.59 48.52 38.64
CA GLN A 207 13.46 49.59 39.16
C GLN A 207 13.52 50.79 38.21
N ALA A 208 13.46 50.54 36.91
CA ALA A 208 13.48 51.56 35.88
C ALA A 208 12.09 52.16 35.59
N ALA A 209 11.05 51.33 35.70
CA ALA A 209 9.66 51.72 35.52
C ALA A 209 8.85 51.43 36.79
N PRO A 210 8.80 52.39 37.73
CA PRO A 210 8.05 52.25 38.98
C PRO A 210 6.55 52.01 38.79
N SER A 211 6.02 52.25 37.58
CA SER A 211 4.62 51.94 37.24
C SER A 211 4.33 50.44 37.22
N ILE A 212 5.35 49.58 37.15
CA ILE A 212 5.19 48.12 37.22
C ILE A 212 5.02 47.70 38.68
N VAL A 213 3.89 47.07 39.01
CA VAL A 213 3.58 46.59 40.37
C VAL A 213 3.70 45.07 40.50
N TYR A 214 3.58 44.34 39.38
CA TYR A 214 3.80 42.90 39.29
C TYR A 214 4.47 42.56 37.97
N ILE A 215 5.36 41.57 37.97
CA ILE A 215 6.02 41.05 36.77
C ILE A 215 6.16 39.53 36.80
N ASN A 216 5.99 38.90 35.64
CA ASN A 216 6.29 37.50 35.40
C ASN A 216 6.84 37.30 33.97
N GLU A 217 8.07 36.79 33.88
CA GLU A 217 8.82 36.62 32.63
C GLU A 217 9.08 35.16 32.26
N PHE A 218 8.54 34.19 33.01
CA PHE A 218 8.59 32.74 32.68
C PHE A 218 10.00 32.12 32.46
N GLU A 219 11.06 32.78 32.91
CA GLU A 219 12.44 32.28 32.81
C GLU A 219 12.70 30.98 33.60
N ILE A 220 11.81 30.64 34.54
CA ILE A 220 11.99 29.53 35.49
C ILE A 220 11.24 28.25 35.05
N SER A 221 10.28 28.34 34.12
CA SER A 221 9.37 27.24 33.79
C SER A 221 9.05 27.13 32.29
N SER A 222 9.72 26.21 31.58
CA SER A 222 9.22 25.57 30.35
C SER A 222 10.18 24.47 29.86
N PRO A 223 9.70 23.30 29.39
CA PRO A 223 10.52 22.27 28.76
C PRO A 223 10.85 22.63 27.31
N TYR A 224 12.14 22.77 27.01
CA TYR A 224 12.66 22.85 25.65
C TYR A 224 12.40 21.53 24.88
N ASP A 225 11.92 21.62 23.64
CA ASP A 225 11.87 20.52 22.67
C ASP A 225 12.67 20.92 21.43
N GLU A 226 13.53 20.02 20.94
CA GLU A 226 14.51 20.20 19.85
C GLU A 226 13.86 20.52 18.48
N THR A 227 12.53 20.65 18.44
CA THR A 227 11.72 21.04 17.28
C THR A 227 11.47 22.56 17.20
N PHE A 228 11.80 23.33 18.24
CA PHE A 228 11.64 24.78 18.25
C PHE A 228 12.63 25.47 17.30
N ILE A 229 12.10 26.23 16.34
CA ILE A 229 12.89 26.99 15.37
C ILE A 229 13.36 28.29 16.04
N ILE A 230 14.47 28.88 15.57
CA ILE A 230 14.96 30.22 15.95
C ILE A 230 13.88 31.31 15.82
N THR A 231 12.76 31.06 15.13
CA THR A 231 11.60 31.95 15.01
C THR A 231 10.59 31.85 16.17
N ASP A 232 10.78 30.92 17.10
CA ASP A 232 9.94 30.70 18.29
C ASP A 232 10.67 31.09 19.59
N MET A 233 11.54 32.12 19.51
CA MET A 233 12.16 32.70 20.71
C MET A 233 11.11 33.30 21.64
N ALA A 234 11.45 33.37 22.92
CA ALA A 234 10.74 34.21 23.89
C ALA A 234 10.66 35.67 23.42
N PHE A 235 9.73 36.40 23.99
CA PHE A 235 9.59 37.81 23.69
C PHE A 235 10.67 38.64 24.40
N CYS A 236 10.89 38.38 25.68
CA CYS A 236 12.02 38.88 26.47
C CYS A 236 12.73 37.68 27.10
N GLY A 237 14.02 37.83 27.43
CA GLY A 237 14.76 36.75 28.08
C GLY A 237 15.02 35.55 27.17
N ARG A 238 14.84 34.34 27.70
CA ARG A 238 15.06 33.07 27.00
C ARG A 238 13.81 32.25 26.80
N ARG A 239 12.83 32.38 27.69
CA ARG A 239 11.72 31.43 27.77
C ARG A 239 10.39 32.18 27.75
N ALA A 240 9.41 31.56 27.10
CA ALA A 240 8.04 32.01 27.10
C ALA A 240 7.15 30.86 27.55
N LEU A 241 5.99 31.19 28.10
CA LEU A 241 4.98 30.22 28.47
C LEU A 241 4.37 29.61 27.20
N THR A 242 4.48 28.29 27.04
CA THR A 242 3.95 27.53 25.88
C THR A 242 2.84 26.54 26.25
N ASN A 243 2.52 26.40 27.55
CA ASN A 243 1.55 25.43 28.08
C ASN A 243 0.55 26.09 29.04
N SER A 244 -0.70 25.62 29.04
CA SER A 244 -1.86 26.26 29.68
C SER A 244 -2.01 26.05 31.19
N ASN A 245 -1.07 25.36 31.85
CA ASN A 245 -1.21 24.99 33.28
C ASN A 245 -0.52 25.95 34.26
N GLU A 246 0.06 27.05 33.80
CA GLU A 246 0.72 28.03 34.66
C GLU A 246 -0.08 29.33 34.79
N TYR A 247 0.05 29.98 35.94
CA TYR A 247 -0.55 31.27 36.22
C TYR A 247 0.26 32.39 35.55
N LEU A 248 -0.40 33.24 34.76
CA LEU A 248 0.18 34.46 34.22
C LEU A 248 0.48 35.46 35.33
N VAL A 249 -0.47 35.62 36.25
CA VAL A 249 -0.33 36.37 37.51
C VAL A 249 -0.65 35.43 38.65
N ASN A 250 0.19 35.39 39.68
CA ASN A 250 -0.06 34.57 40.87
C ASN A 250 0.34 35.30 42.15
N GLY A 251 -0.64 35.55 43.02
CA GLY A 251 -0.40 36.08 44.36
C GLY A 251 -0.09 37.58 44.40
N ASN A 252 -0.54 38.35 43.40
CA ASN A 252 -0.43 39.81 43.44
C ASN A 252 -1.29 40.41 44.56
N THR A 253 -0.73 41.38 45.29
CA THR A 253 -1.35 42.05 46.43
C THR A 253 -1.53 43.56 46.23
N LEU A 254 -1.12 44.10 45.08
CA LEU A 254 -1.19 45.52 44.76
C LEU A 254 -2.27 45.78 43.69
N THR A 255 -2.94 46.92 43.78
CA THR A 255 -3.87 47.36 42.74
C THR A 255 -3.12 47.71 41.45
N ALA A 256 -3.76 47.58 40.30
CA ALA A 256 -3.20 47.95 39.00
C ALA A 256 -4.30 48.47 38.07
N GLU A 257 -3.95 49.41 37.19
CA GLU A 257 -4.86 49.95 36.16
C GLU A 257 -4.77 49.19 34.84
N TYR A 258 -3.60 48.64 34.51
CA TYR A 258 -3.34 47.95 33.25
C TYR A 258 -2.71 46.58 33.47
N MET A 259 -3.04 45.63 32.61
CA MET A 259 -2.27 44.39 32.44
C MET A 259 -1.65 44.39 31.05
N CYS A 260 -0.33 44.30 30.98
CA CYS A 260 0.40 44.23 29.72
C CYS A 260 1.08 42.87 29.58
N PHE A 261 1.06 42.29 28.38
CA PHE A 261 1.71 41.01 28.09
C PHE A 261 2.08 40.89 26.62
N ALA A 262 3.14 40.14 26.34
CA ALA A 262 3.49 39.72 25.00
C ALA A 262 2.81 38.39 24.66
N TYR A 263 2.37 38.24 23.41
CA TYR A 263 1.71 37.03 22.94
C TYR A 263 2.04 36.70 21.47
N LYS A 264 1.98 35.41 21.13
CA LYS A 264 2.06 34.87 19.77
C LYS A 264 1.04 33.73 19.64
N ILE A 265 0.09 33.87 18.70
CA ILE A 265 -1.05 32.95 18.57
C ILE A 265 -1.19 32.48 17.12
N THR A 266 -1.06 31.17 16.90
CA THR A 266 -1.22 30.56 15.56
C THR A 266 -2.48 29.70 15.42
N THR A 267 -3.38 29.75 16.42
CA THR A 267 -4.71 29.12 16.35
C THR A 267 -5.80 30.14 16.01
N THR A 268 -6.91 29.65 15.45
CA THR A 268 -8.15 30.42 15.24
C THR A 268 -9.13 30.28 16.41
N ASP A 269 -8.80 29.46 17.42
CA ASP A 269 -9.67 29.22 18.56
C ASP A 269 -9.79 30.47 19.45
N PRO A 270 -10.99 30.78 19.99
CA PRO A 270 -11.17 31.89 20.92
C PRO A 270 -10.38 31.67 22.22
N ILE A 271 -9.69 32.70 22.69
CA ILE A 271 -8.86 32.64 23.91
C ILE A 271 -9.59 33.28 25.08
N PHE A 272 -9.82 32.46 26.11
CA PHE A 272 -10.40 32.89 27.38
C PHE A 272 -9.31 33.00 28.45
N MET A 273 -9.32 34.12 29.18
CA MET A 273 -8.51 34.31 30.38
C MET A 273 -9.42 34.39 31.61
N ASN A 274 -8.97 33.72 32.68
CA ASN A 274 -9.62 33.73 33.97
C ASN A 274 -8.95 34.77 34.87
N PHE A 275 -9.71 35.74 35.36
CA PHE A 275 -9.24 36.81 36.24
C PHE A 275 -9.84 36.62 37.64
N GLN A 276 -9.00 36.44 38.66
CA GLN A 276 -9.45 36.46 40.05
C GLN A 276 -9.43 37.91 40.57
N VAL A 277 -10.59 38.55 40.51
CA VAL A 277 -10.81 39.97 40.81
C VAL A 277 -11.38 40.12 42.21
N GLN A 278 -10.79 41.02 42.99
CA GLN A 278 -11.32 41.48 44.25
C GLN A 278 -11.61 42.99 44.13
N SER A 279 -12.88 43.37 44.28
CA SER A 279 -13.35 44.76 44.25
C SER A 279 -13.59 45.27 45.67
N ASP A 280 -13.02 46.42 46.03
CA ASP A 280 -13.19 47.02 47.37
C ASP A 280 -13.01 45.97 48.52
N GLU A 281 -13.88 45.94 49.54
CA GLU A 281 -13.85 44.92 50.62
C GLU A 281 -14.63 43.62 50.29
N ASP A 282 -15.07 43.43 49.04
CA ASP A 282 -15.82 42.24 48.64
C ASP A 282 -14.93 40.98 48.55
N PRO A 283 -15.50 39.77 48.67
CA PRO A 283 -14.75 38.54 48.46
C PRO A 283 -14.30 38.39 46.98
N PRO A 284 -13.16 37.71 46.72
CA PRO A 284 -12.64 37.54 45.36
C PRO A 284 -13.56 36.68 44.49
N VAL A 285 -13.82 37.13 43.27
CA VAL A 285 -14.64 36.47 42.24
C VAL A 285 -13.74 36.10 41.04
N ILE A 286 -14.06 35.02 40.34
CA ILE A 286 -13.37 34.63 39.10
C ILE A 286 -14.23 35.06 37.92
N GLU A 287 -13.67 35.90 37.06
CA GLU A 287 -14.29 36.35 35.82
C GLU A 287 -13.65 35.68 34.60
N HIS A 288 -14.49 35.20 33.68
CA HIS A 288 -14.09 34.46 32.48
C HIS A 288 -14.21 35.36 31.25
N ILE A 289 -13.11 35.99 30.84
CA ILE A 289 -13.14 37.06 29.83
C ILE A 289 -12.56 36.57 28.51
N LEU A 290 -13.32 36.75 27.43
CA LEU A 290 -12.87 36.53 26.05
C LEU A 290 -12.01 37.72 25.60
N LEU A 291 -10.78 37.45 25.16
CA LEU A 291 -9.90 38.49 24.63
C LEU A 291 -9.87 38.46 23.11
N THR A 292 -9.93 39.65 22.50
CA THR A 292 -9.74 39.82 21.06
C THR A 292 -8.26 40.05 20.79
N LEU A 293 -7.57 39.00 20.34
CA LEU A 293 -6.13 39.00 20.04
C LEU A 293 -5.91 38.63 18.57
N ARG A 294 -4.82 39.13 17.99
CA ARG A 294 -4.48 38.87 16.59
C ARG A 294 -3.84 37.48 16.44
N ASN A 295 -4.23 36.75 15.39
CA ASN A 295 -3.73 35.40 15.13
C ASN A 295 -2.79 35.36 13.93
N ASP A 296 -1.51 35.66 14.17
CA ASP A 296 -0.46 35.44 13.17
C ASP A 296 0.82 34.89 13.82
N SER A 297 1.84 34.64 12.99
CA SER A 297 3.10 34.05 13.43
C SER A 297 4.08 35.07 14.04
N ARG A 298 3.64 36.28 14.41
CA ARG A 298 4.48 37.34 14.99
C ARG A 298 4.17 37.51 16.48
N TRP A 299 5.15 38.09 17.19
CA TRP A 299 4.95 38.54 18.56
C TRP A 299 4.23 39.90 18.56
N HIS A 300 3.26 40.04 19.46
CA HIS A 300 2.52 41.27 19.74
C HIS A 300 2.59 41.59 21.23
N TYR A 301 2.54 42.86 21.60
CA TYR A 301 2.41 43.30 22.99
C TYR A 301 1.14 44.11 23.19
N LYS A 302 0.32 43.67 24.14
CA LYS A 302 -0.99 44.28 24.42
C LYS A 302 -1.04 44.71 25.86
N CYS A 303 -1.45 45.95 26.08
CA CYS A 303 -1.91 46.43 27.37
C CYS A 303 -3.44 46.47 27.36
N ILE A 304 -4.05 45.93 28.41
CA ILE A 304 -5.48 45.91 28.65
C ILE A 304 -5.75 46.88 29.81
N ASN A 305 -6.63 47.86 29.60
CA ASN A 305 -7.17 48.65 30.70
C ASN A 305 -8.11 47.77 31.52
N LEU A 306 -7.71 47.44 32.74
CA LEU A 306 -8.38 46.45 33.57
C LEU A 306 -9.76 46.95 34.02
N ARG A 307 -9.88 48.25 34.32
CA ARG A 307 -11.16 48.86 34.72
C ARG A 307 -12.15 48.84 33.56
N GLU A 308 -11.74 49.33 32.39
CA GLU A 308 -12.60 49.36 31.21
C GLU A 308 -13.05 47.95 30.80
N MET A 309 -12.12 46.99 30.82
CA MET A 309 -12.42 45.58 30.52
C MET A 309 -13.49 45.01 31.48
N LEU A 310 -13.36 45.24 32.78
CA LEU A 310 -14.31 44.74 33.78
C LEU A 310 -15.66 45.45 33.71
N GLU A 311 -15.68 46.77 33.52
CA GLU A 311 -16.92 47.56 33.37
C GLU A 311 -17.71 47.18 32.10
N GLN A 312 -17.03 46.85 31.00
CA GLN A 312 -17.65 46.33 29.78
C GLN A 312 -18.21 44.91 29.99
N TYR A 313 -17.57 44.10 30.83
CA TYR A 313 -18.00 42.74 31.10
C TYR A 313 -19.19 42.68 32.07
N SER A 314 -19.22 43.50 33.11
CA SER A 314 -20.31 43.52 34.10
C SER A 314 -20.59 44.91 34.67
N MET A 315 -21.88 45.30 34.68
CA MET A 315 -22.33 46.57 35.25
C MET A 315 -22.09 46.69 36.77
N ALA A 316 -21.82 45.59 37.47
CA ALA A 316 -21.50 45.61 38.91
C ALA A 316 -20.21 46.38 39.20
N TYR A 317 -19.32 46.51 38.23
CA TYR A 317 -18.02 47.15 38.38
C TYR A 317 -18.02 48.66 38.14
N LEU A 318 -19.10 49.24 37.61
CA LEU A 318 -19.23 50.69 37.34
C LEU A 318 -19.18 51.58 38.60
N THR A 319 -19.39 51.00 39.79
CA THR A 319 -19.45 51.74 41.07
C THR A 319 -18.28 51.45 42.00
N VAL A 320 -17.32 50.61 41.58
CA VAL A 320 -16.21 50.13 42.41
C VAL A 320 -15.03 51.10 42.38
N THR A 321 -14.43 51.36 43.55
CA THR A 321 -13.33 52.34 43.68
C THR A 321 -11.96 51.74 43.38
N SER A 322 -11.73 50.45 43.69
CA SER A 322 -10.45 49.79 43.46
C SER A 322 -10.61 48.33 43.02
N PHE A 323 -9.68 47.86 42.18
CA PHE A 323 -9.61 46.47 41.73
C PHE A 323 -8.25 45.88 42.09
N LEU A 324 -8.27 44.70 42.71
CA LEU A 324 -7.10 43.87 42.94
C LEU A 324 -7.22 42.60 42.10
N ILE A 325 -6.26 42.39 41.19
CA ILE A 325 -6.16 41.15 40.41
C ILE A 325 -5.13 40.25 41.06
N SER A 326 -5.59 39.21 41.76
CA SER A 326 -4.72 38.33 42.54
C SER A 326 -4.16 37.16 41.72
N ARG A 327 -4.93 36.65 40.75
CA ARG A 327 -4.51 35.58 39.83
C ARG A 327 -5.06 35.78 38.43
N VAL A 328 -4.26 35.40 37.43
CA VAL A 328 -4.67 35.33 36.03
C VAL A 328 -4.14 34.04 35.41
N TYR A 329 -4.97 33.28 34.70
CA TYR A 329 -4.55 32.06 34.00
C TYR A 329 -5.41 31.76 32.78
N LEU A 330 -4.83 31.03 31.83
CA LEU A 330 -5.50 30.57 30.62
C LEU A 330 -6.42 29.37 30.91
N ASP A 331 -7.43 29.15 30.08
CA ASP A 331 -8.28 27.96 30.19
C ASP A 331 -7.53 26.66 29.81
N TYR A 332 -7.94 25.52 30.37
CA TYR A 332 -7.21 24.24 30.31
C TYR A 332 -7.14 23.60 28.90
N TYR A 333 -7.92 24.11 27.94
CA TYR A 333 -8.10 23.53 26.60
C TYR A 333 -7.36 24.27 25.47
N ILE A 334 -6.29 25.01 25.77
CA ILE A 334 -5.57 25.77 24.74
C ILE A 334 -4.54 24.86 24.01
N PRO A 335 -4.53 24.81 22.66
CA PRO A 335 -3.56 24.03 21.90
C PRO A 335 -2.12 24.52 22.13
N SER A 336 -1.12 23.70 21.80
CA SER A 336 0.33 23.99 21.83
C SER A 336 0.81 25.11 20.87
N ARG A 337 -0.08 26.04 20.51
CA ARG A 337 0.06 27.07 19.48
C ARG A 337 -0.13 28.50 20.02
N VAL A 338 -0.15 28.66 21.35
CA VAL A 338 -0.21 29.94 22.06
C VAL A 338 1.05 30.09 22.90
N MET A 339 1.75 31.21 22.72
CA MET A 339 2.90 31.60 23.55
C MET A 339 2.61 32.93 24.24
N ILE A 340 2.94 33.04 25.52
CA ILE A 340 2.79 34.28 26.31
C ILE A 340 4.09 34.56 27.06
N ASP A 341 4.45 35.83 27.16
CA ASP A 341 5.67 36.27 27.85
C ASP A 341 5.51 37.71 28.38
N THR A 342 6.42 38.17 29.25
CA THR A 342 6.53 39.55 29.74
C THR A 342 5.21 40.09 30.29
N VAL A 343 4.62 39.33 31.22
CA VAL A 343 3.36 39.71 31.87
C VAL A 343 3.66 40.72 32.97
N THR A 344 3.03 41.89 32.89
CA THR A 344 3.13 42.95 33.91
C THR A 344 1.75 43.47 34.31
N LEU A 345 1.59 43.80 35.59
CA LEU A 345 0.50 44.66 36.07
C LEU A 345 1.07 46.04 36.36
N ARG A 346 0.34 47.09 35.99
CA ARG A 346 0.85 48.46 36.00
C ARG A 346 -0.17 49.51 36.40
N ASP A 347 0.31 50.61 36.97
CA ASP A 347 -0.48 51.82 37.26
C ASP A 347 -0.61 52.75 36.04
N SER A 348 0.31 52.65 35.07
CA SER A 348 0.27 53.43 33.84
C SER A 348 0.84 52.66 32.66
N LEU A 349 0.49 53.08 31.44
CA LEU A 349 1.01 52.50 30.20
C LEU A 349 2.54 52.67 30.11
N PRO A 350 3.25 51.70 29.48
CA PRO A 350 4.69 51.83 29.23
C PRO A 350 5.02 53.06 28.37
N ILE A 351 6.24 53.59 28.53
CA ILE A 351 6.73 54.71 27.74
C ILE A 351 6.78 54.31 26.26
N GLY A 352 6.10 55.12 25.43
CA GLY A 352 5.90 54.89 24.01
C GLY A 352 5.16 53.59 23.69
N TYR A 353 4.17 53.24 24.51
CA TYR A 353 3.15 52.26 24.16
C TYR A 353 2.29 52.75 22.98
N GLU A 354 2.06 51.87 22.00
CA GLU A 354 1.20 52.10 20.85
C GLU A 354 0.22 50.92 20.76
N GLU A 355 -1.06 51.19 20.53
CA GLU A 355 -2.05 50.12 20.41
C GLU A 355 -1.88 49.34 19.09
N ASP A 356 -2.03 48.01 19.17
CA ASP A 356 -1.95 47.05 18.05
C ASP A 356 -2.80 47.45 16.82
N ASN A 357 -3.88 48.20 17.02
CA ASN A 357 -4.79 48.67 15.97
C ASN A 357 -4.29 49.90 15.18
N MET A 358 -3.28 50.63 15.69
CA MET A 358 -2.71 51.82 15.02
C MET A 358 -1.60 51.48 14.01
N ILE A 359 -1.15 50.22 13.98
CA ILE A 359 0.07 49.76 13.29
C ILE A 359 -0.10 49.62 11.76
N MET A 360 -1.33 49.66 11.24
CA MET A 360 -1.62 49.33 9.83
C MET A 360 -1.20 50.36 8.77
N SER A 361 -0.86 51.60 9.13
CA SER A 361 -0.60 52.66 8.13
C SER A 361 0.87 52.88 7.77
N THR A 362 1.82 52.26 8.50
CA THR A 362 3.26 52.54 8.37
C THR A 362 4.19 51.32 8.30
N ASP A 363 3.66 50.08 8.41
CA ASP A 363 4.45 48.84 8.26
C ASP A 363 4.86 48.57 6.80
N GLN A 364 6.01 49.11 6.40
CA GLN A 364 6.58 48.95 5.06
C GLN A 364 7.22 47.57 4.82
N SER A 365 7.35 46.72 5.84
CA SER A 365 7.97 45.38 5.71
C SER A 365 7.08 44.38 4.96
N SER A 366 5.76 44.57 5.01
CA SER A 366 4.75 43.68 4.42
C SER A 366 4.59 43.80 2.90
N THR A 367 5.13 44.85 2.28
CA THR A 367 4.91 45.15 0.84
C THR A 367 6.14 44.90 -0.05
N GLY A 368 7.26 44.44 0.52
CA GLY A 368 8.52 44.27 -0.22
C GLY A 368 9.13 45.59 -0.75
N LEU A 369 8.60 46.74 -0.31
CA LEU A 369 8.98 48.07 -0.76
C LEU A 369 9.43 48.91 0.45
N CYS A 370 10.55 48.55 1.08
CA CYS A 370 11.19 49.46 2.04
C CYS A 370 11.64 50.73 1.30
N ARG A 371 11.10 51.90 1.64
CA ARG A 371 11.50 53.20 1.06
C ARG A 371 12.16 54.08 2.13
N PHE A 372 13.49 54.15 2.14
CA PHE A 372 14.29 54.98 3.07
C PHE A 372 15.59 55.53 2.45
N PRO A 373 16.10 56.65 3.00
CA PRO A 373 17.54 56.85 3.26
C PRO A 373 17.85 56.89 4.77
N PHE A 374 19.01 56.34 5.22
CA PHE A 374 19.52 56.45 6.61
C PHE A 374 21.06 56.48 6.67
N VAL A 375 21.62 56.78 7.86
CA VAL A 375 23.08 56.85 8.11
C VAL A 375 23.50 55.91 9.23
N TYR A 376 24.48 55.05 8.94
CA TYR A 376 25.09 54.13 9.91
C TYR A 376 26.61 54.36 9.95
N ASN A 377 27.18 54.59 11.14
CA ASN A 377 28.58 54.98 11.35
C ASN A 377 29.04 56.10 10.39
N GLY A 378 28.21 57.13 10.21
CA GLY A 378 28.51 58.27 9.34
C GLY A 378 28.40 58.01 7.82
N GLN A 379 27.92 56.84 7.37
CA GLN A 379 27.75 56.52 5.94
C GLN A 379 26.27 56.42 5.51
N ASN A 380 25.90 57.13 4.43
CA ASN A 380 24.57 57.09 3.79
C ASN A 380 24.26 55.74 3.11
N ARG A 381 23.04 55.20 3.26
CA ARG A 381 22.59 53.91 2.69
C ARG A 381 21.22 54.00 1.98
N SER A 382 20.98 53.15 0.96
CA SER A 382 19.85 53.30 0.01
C SER A 382 19.05 52.03 -0.40
N SER A 383 19.29 50.81 0.11
CA SER A 383 18.49 49.60 -0.23
C SER A 383 18.62 48.42 0.76
N CYS A 384 17.61 47.52 0.82
CA CYS A 384 17.58 46.29 1.63
C CYS A 384 17.11 45.05 0.82
N ILE A 385 17.49 43.82 1.22
CA ILE A 385 17.17 42.49 0.67
C ILE A 385 16.63 41.55 1.78
N LEU A 386 15.82 40.54 1.45
CA LEU A 386 15.42 39.47 2.41
C LEU A 386 16.54 38.41 2.49
N ASP A 387 16.83 37.86 3.67
CA ASP A 387 17.78 36.75 3.80
C ASP A 387 17.13 35.37 3.88
N GLU A 388 17.94 34.34 4.14
CA GLU A 388 17.56 32.93 4.16
C GLU A 388 16.51 32.59 5.24
N ASP A 389 16.32 33.47 6.23
CA ASP A 389 15.30 33.37 7.27
C ASP A 389 14.12 34.33 7.03
N TYR A 390 13.98 34.87 5.80
CA TYR A 390 12.94 35.83 5.38
C TYR A 390 12.93 37.14 6.18
N MET A 391 14.04 37.52 6.81
CA MET A 391 14.14 38.79 7.52
C MET A 391 14.65 39.91 6.60
N PRO A 392 14.13 41.15 6.68
CA PRO A 392 14.63 42.26 5.88
C PRO A 392 16.00 42.70 6.38
N ILE A 393 17.03 42.51 5.55
CA ILE A 393 18.43 42.84 5.81
C ILE A 393 18.92 43.93 4.86
N CYS A 394 19.61 44.94 5.37
CA CYS A 394 20.36 45.89 4.56
C CYS A 394 21.86 45.52 4.64
N GLY A 395 22.46 45.20 3.50
CA GLY A 395 23.89 44.85 3.40
C GLY A 395 24.44 45.11 2.01
N LEU A 396 25.65 45.71 1.94
CA LEU A 396 26.39 45.96 0.70
C LEU A 396 27.56 44.96 0.48
N THR A 397 27.87 44.09 1.46
CA THR A 397 28.97 43.11 1.40
C THR A 397 28.73 41.85 2.26
N PRO A 398 29.38 40.70 1.98
CA PRO A 398 29.09 39.39 2.61
C PRO A 398 29.26 39.32 4.15
N ASN A 399 29.96 40.26 4.77
CA ASN A 399 30.40 40.14 6.18
C ASN A 399 29.76 41.14 7.16
N THR A 400 28.76 41.94 6.74
CA THR A 400 28.06 42.88 7.63
C THR A 400 26.58 42.97 7.25
N LYS A 401 25.69 42.59 8.17
CA LYS A 401 24.22 42.51 8.01
C LYS A 401 23.54 43.46 9.02
N PHE A 402 22.55 44.24 8.61
CA PHE A 402 21.72 45.09 9.50
C PHE A 402 20.22 44.84 9.26
N TYR A 403 19.42 44.78 10.33
CA TYR A 403 18.00 44.45 10.27
C TYR A 403 17.15 45.71 10.05
N CYS A 404 16.16 45.65 9.16
CA CYS A 404 15.15 46.70 8.99
C CYS A 404 13.77 46.18 9.36
N GLN A 405 13.19 46.68 10.45
CA GLN A 405 11.74 46.59 10.67
C GLN A 405 11.24 47.99 10.99
N ASN A 406 10.41 48.53 10.08
CA ASN A 406 9.64 49.74 10.37
C ASN A 406 8.24 49.31 10.79
N SER A 407 8.13 48.77 12.00
CA SER A 407 6.87 48.79 12.73
C SER A 407 7.18 49.27 14.14
N SER A 408 6.31 50.13 14.68
CA SER A 408 6.06 50.07 16.10
C SER A 408 5.55 48.64 16.37
N ILE A 409 6.08 47.84 17.28
CA ILE A 409 6.67 48.30 18.52
C ILE A 409 7.83 47.40 19.01
N GLU A 410 8.22 46.31 18.34
CA GLU A 410 9.02 45.30 19.07
C GLU A 410 10.11 44.54 18.33
N GLY A 411 10.27 44.66 17.02
CA GLY A 411 11.42 44.04 16.35
C GLY A 411 12.75 44.78 16.51
N VAL A 412 12.71 46.09 16.83
CA VAL A 412 13.89 46.97 16.80
C VAL A 412 14.23 47.60 18.16
N ARG A 413 13.29 47.60 19.12
CA ARG A 413 13.52 48.07 20.50
C ARG A 413 14.22 47.04 21.39
N ARG A 414 14.19 45.77 20.98
CA ARG A 414 14.82 44.65 21.68
C ARG A 414 16.19 44.38 21.10
N LEU A 415 17.15 44.06 21.96
CA LEU A 415 18.46 43.62 21.54
C LEU A 415 18.44 42.10 21.38
N PHE A 416 18.48 41.64 20.13
CA PHE A 416 18.48 40.22 19.81
C PHE A 416 19.91 39.66 19.89
N PRO A 417 20.12 38.55 20.62
CA PRO A 417 21.38 37.85 20.53
C PRO A 417 21.50 37.21 19.15
N LYS A 418 22.71 37.20 18.58
CA LYS A 418 22.94 36.55 17.28
C LYS A 418 22.78 35.04 17.34
N TYR A 419 23.01 34.44 18.51
CA TYR A 419 22.96 33.00 18.75
C TYR A 419 22.44 32.73 20.17
N GLN A 420 21.74 31.61 20.34
CA GLN A 420 21.24 31.18 21.65
C GLN A 420 22.14 30.11 22.27
N LEU A 421 22.22 30.11 23.60
CA LEU A 421 22.88 29.04 24.35
C LEU A 421 22.04 27.77 24.34
N LEU A 422 22.74 26.64 24.31
CA LEU A 422 22.15 25.36 24.65
C LEU A 422 21.98 25.28 26.18
N ASP A 423 20.83 24.81 26.63
CA ASP A 423 20.53 24.66 28.06
C ASP A 423 21.64 23.89 28.80
N ASN A 424 21.96 24.35 30.02
CA ASN A 424 22.99 23.80 30.91
C ASN A 424 24.42 23.73 30.34
N SER A 425 24.70 24.42 29.24
CA SER A 425 26.06 24.43 28.65
C SER A 425 26.95 25.56 29.13
N PHE A 426 26.40 26.55 29.85
CA PHE A 426 27.12 27.72 30.32
C PHE A 426 27.77 27.44 31.68
N GLN A 427 29.07 27.69 31.79
CA GLN A 427 29.83 27.66 33.02
C GLN A 427 30.76 28.87 33.04
N ILE A 428 30.88 29.49 34.20
CA ILE A 428 31.78 30.61 34.42
C ILE A 428 32.54 30.41 35.72
N THR A 429 33.82 30.75 35.72
CA THR A 429 34.63 30.81 36.94
C THR A 429 35.43 32.10 36.96
N HIS A 430 35.62 32.68 38.15
CA HIS A 430 36.25 34.00 38.31
C HIS A 430 37.36 33.95 39.36
N SER A 431 38.50 34.55 39.02
CA SER A 431 39.63 34.70 39.92
C SER A 431 40.05 36.17 40.00
N ALA A 432 39.63 36.85 41.07
CA ALA A 432 40.04 38.22 41.36
C ALA A 432 41.58 38.35 41.49
N MET A 433 42.25 37.38 42.13
CA MET A 433 43.71 37.39 42.31
C MET A 433 44.49 37.39 40.98
N SER A 434 44.02 36.63 39.99
CA SER A 434 44.67 36.51 38.69
C SER A 434 44.04 37.40 37.62
N HIS A 435 43.00 38.16 37.97
CA HIS A 435 42.22 39.01 37.08
C HIS A 435 41.73 38.25 35.84
N THR A 436 41.26 37.01 36.04
CA THR A 436 40.77 36.14 34.96
C THR A 436 39.33 35.73 35.15
N ILE A 437 38.60 35.65 34.04
CA ILE A 437 37.27 35.03 33.93
C ILE A 437 37.39 33.92 32.89
N ASP A 438 37.11 32.68 33.29
CA ASP A 438 37.05 31.52 32.40
C ASP A 438 35.59 31.20 32.12
N ILE A 439 35.24 31.13 30.84
CA ILE A 439 33.85 30.97 30.39
C ILE A 439 33.80 29.81 29.41
N SER A 440 33.01 28.80 29.77
CA SER A 440 32.68 27.68 28.89
C SER A 440 31.22 27.76 28.47
N PHE A 441 30.94 27.70 27.18
CA PHE A 441 29.57 27.79 26.68
C PHE A 441 29.40 27.10 25.32
N ARG A 442 28.15 26.80 24.95
CA ARG A 442 27.82 26.17 23.67
C ARG A 442 26.55 26.75 23.08
N PHE A 443 26.58 27.04 21.78
CA PHE A 443 25.38 27.45 21.06
C PHE A 443 24.56 26.26 20.57
N THR A 444 23.27 26.49 20.37
CA THR A 444 22.34 25.54 19.73
C THR A 444 22.77 25.13 18.31
N ALA A 445 23.66 25.88 17.65
CA ALA A 445 24.15 25.62 16.29
C ALA A 445 25.58 25.04 16.19
N CYS A 446 26.27 24.77 17.30
CA CYS A 446 27.66 24.26 17.30
C CYS A 446 28.62 25.13 16.46
N MET A 447 28.35 26.43 16.38
CA MET A 447 29.22 27.38 15.69
C MET A 447 30.32 27.83 16.63
N SER A 448 31.52 28.10 16.09
CA SER A 448 32.55 28.81 16.87
C SER A 448 32.14 30.28 17.00
N PRO A 449 31.93 30.80 18.23
CA PRO A 449 31.68 32.23 18.45
C PRO A 449 32.83 33.10 17.98
N SER A 450 32.56 34.38 17.73
CA SER A 450 33.62 35.39 17.83
C SER A 450 34.19 35.39 19.25
N LEU A 451 35.45 35.77 19.40
CA LEU A 451 35.99 36.04 20.74
C LEU A 451 35.12 37.09 21.43
N ILE A 452 34.87 36.92 22.72
CA ILE A 452 34.28 37.96 23.55
C ILE A 452 35.19 39.19 23.48
N GLU A 453 34.59 40.36 23.37
CA GLU A 453 35.30 41.64 23.36
C GLU A 453 35.13 42.31 24.73
N VAL A 454 36.22 42.87 25.25
CA VAL A 454 36.21 43.65 26.50
C VAL A 454 35.97 45.12 26.13
N LEU A 455 35.07 45.79 26.83
CA LEU A 455 34.73 47.19 26.62
C LEU A 455 35.05 48.01 27.89
N PRO A 456 35.94 49.01 27.81
CA PRO A 456 36.71 49.43 26.63
C PRO A 456 37.82 48.42 26.24
N PRO A 457 38.24 48.34 24.95
CA PRO A 457 39.24 47.35 24.49
C PRO A 457 40.61 47.48 25.17
N THR A 458 40.90 48.64 25.74
CA THR A 458 42.19 48.96 26.37
C THR A 458 42.37 48.34 27.76
N VAL A 459 41.32 47.76 28.35
CA VAL A 459 41.35 47.23 29.73
C VAL A 459 41.20 45.72 29.84
N GLY A 460 41.35 44.97 28.73
CA GLY A 460 41.40 43.52 28.80
C GLY A 460 41.71 42.83 27.47
N GLN A 461 42.03 41.54 27.54
CA GLN A 461 42.31 40.68 26.39
C GLN A 461 41.60 39.33 26.55
N VAL A 462 41.16 38.75 25.43
CA VAL A 462 40.50 37.44 25.41
C VAL A 462 41.33 36.41 24.65
N ILE A 463 41.39 35.20 25.19
CA ILE A 463 42.14 34.05 24.66
C ILE A 463 41.16 32.89 24.49
N SER A 464 41.04 32.33 23.28
CA SER A 464 40.32 31.05 23.10
C SER A 464 41.21 29.88 23.54
N ILE A 465 40.67 29.01 24.39
CA ILE A 465 41.33 27.82 24.94
C ILE A 465 40.93 26.58 24.14
N THR A 466 39.64 26.35 23.93
CA THR A 466 39.12 25.28 23.07
C THR A 466 37.97 25.80 22.22
N ASN A 467 37.94 25.37 20.95
CA ASN A 467 36.84 25.69 20.04
C ASN A 467 35.69 24.69 20.21
N ALA A 468 34.45 25.17 20.08
CA ALA A 468 33.28 24.30 19.98
C ALA A 468 33.35 23.35 18.77
N SER A 469 32.84 22.12 18.91
CA SER A 469 32.72 21.15 17.81
C SER A 469 31.91 21.74 16.65
N LYS A 470 32.26 21.41 15.40
CA LYS A 470 31.54 21.88 14.20
C LYS A 470 30.21 21.13 13.99
N PRO A 471 29.17 21.74 13.39
CA PRO A 471 27.91 21.07 13.19
C PRO A 471 27.98 19.99 12.10
N VAL A 472 27.23 18.90 12.30
CA VAL A 472 27.01 17.84 11.32
C VAL A 472 26.11 18.33 10.20
N ASN A 473 26.62 18.36 8.97
CA ASN A 473 25.86 18.74 7.78
C ASN A 473 26.09 17.73 6.64
N GLY A 474 25.37 17.87 5.53
CA GLY A 474 25.54 17.02 4.35
C GLY A 474 24.52 15.88 4.27
N GLN A 475 24.85 14.87 3.47
CA GLN A 475 23.97 13.74 3.17
C GLN A 475 24.72 12.41 3.32
N TYR A 476 23.97 11.36 3.61
CA TYR A 476 24.49 10.00 3.71
C TYR A 476 23.53 9.01 3.04
N SER A 477 23.98 7.78 2.92
CA SER A 477 23.17 6.67 2.42
C SER A 477 23.31 5.45 3.32
N ILE A 478 22.23 4.68 3.41
CA ILE A 478 22.18 3.46 4.20
C ILE A 478 21.98 2.25 3.30
N MET A 479 22.37 1.09 3.79
CA MET A 479 22.12 -0.21 3.18
C MET A 479 21.27 -1.03 4.15
N PHE A 480 20.16 -1.57 3.64
CA PHE A 480 19.21 -2.39 4.38
C PHE A 480 18.64 -3.46 3.45
N ASN A 481 18.56 -4.71 3.90
CA ASN A 481 18.14 -5.86 3.07
C ASN A 481 18.89 -6.02 1.73
N GLY A 482 20.15 -5.57 1.66
CA GLY A 482 20.95 -5.63 0.43
C GLY A 482 20.63 -4.54 -0.60
N GLN A 483 19.74 -3.59 -0.27
CA GLN A 483 19.43 -2.42 -1.09
C GLN A 483 19.99 -1.14 -0.47
N GLN A 484 20.57 -0.28 -1.31
CA GLN A 484 21.06 1.05 -0.91
C GLN A 484 19.96 2.10 -1.04
N TYR A 485 19.84 2.95 -0.01
CA TYR A 485 18.86 4.02 0.09
C TYR A 485 19.57 5.37 0.21
N TYR A 486 19.34 6.28 -0.74
CA TYR A 486 20.01 7.59 -0.82
C TYR A 486 19.16 8.62 -1.61
N PRO A 487 19.37 9.93 -1.39
CA PRO A 487 20.15 10.56 -0.31
C PRO A 487 19.34 10.79 0.98
N ILE A 488 19.97 10.67 2.14
CA ILE A 488 19.39 10.99 3.46
C ILE A 488 20.10 12.21 4.04
N PRO A 489 19.40 13.34 4.28
CA PRO A 489 20.01 14.50 4.92
C PRO A 489 20.47 14.20 6.35
N ALA A 490 21.68 14.61 6.72
CA ALA A 490 22.23 14.35 8.06
C ALA A 490 21.49 15.09 9.20
N LYS A 491 20.76 16.17 8.89
CA LYS A 491 19.94 16.97 9.82
C LYS A 491 18.43 16.73 9.69
N ILE A 492 18.03 15.61 9.08
CA ILE A 492 16.60 15.28 8.93
C ILE A 492 15.92 15.16 10.32
N THR A 493 14.68 15.62 10.46
CA THR A 493 13.92 15.45 11.71
C THR A 493 13.54 13.98 11.89
N GLY A 494 13.25 13.56 13.14
CA GLY A 494 12.79 12.18 13.40
C GLY A 494 11.55 11.82 12.59
N SER A 495 10.54 12.70 12.58
CA SER A 495 9.32 12.52 11.79
C SER A 495 9.56 12.43 10.28
N ASN A 496 10.45 13.27 9.73
CA ASN A 496 10.78 13.22 8.30
C ASN A 496 11.60 11.99 7.95
N LEU A 497 12.49 11.53 8.84
CA LEU A 497 13.22 10.29 8.64
C LEU A 497 12.27 9.09 8.70
N ALA A 498 11.30 9.07 9.62
CA ALA A 498 10.25 8.05 9.63
C ALA A 498 9.48 8.04 8.29
N ASN A 499 9.01 9.20 7.83
CA ASN A 499 8.29 9.31 6.56
C ASN A 499 9.14 8.84 5.35
N LEU A 500 10.44 9.17 5.34
CA LEU A 500 11.37 8.72 4.31
C LEU A 500 11.54 7.21 4.33
N LEU A 501 11.82 6.62 5.49
CA LEU A 501 12.03 5.18 5.63
C LEU A 501 10.78 4.38 5.26
N GLN A 502 9.60 4.85 5.69
CA GLN A 502 8.31 4.22 5.36
C GLN A 502 7.97 4.30 3.86
N SER A 503 8.60 5.20 3.10
CA SER A 503 8.46 5.23 1.64
C SER A 503 9.21 4.09 0.95
N PHE A 504 10.12 3.43 1.67
CA PHE A 504 10.84 2.26 1.21
C PHE A 504 10.06 0.99 1.59
N SER A 505 9.83 0.11 0.62
CA SER A 505 9.02 -1.09 0.77
C SER A 505 9.48 -2.00 1.89
N ASP A 506 10.79 -2.04 2.15
CA ASP A 506 11.41 -2.99 3.08
C ASP A 506 11.24 -2.62 4.56
N PHE A 507 10.93 -1.36 4.85
CA PHE A 507 10.93 -0.86 6.23
C PHE A 507 9.57 -1.02 6.94
N GLY A 508 8.46 -1.07 6.20
CA GLY A 508 7.12 -1.05 6.81
C GLY A 508 6.88 0.24 7.60
N TYR A 509 6.10 0.18 8.69
CA TYR A 509 5.89 1.33 9.57
C TYR A 509 6.97 1.41 10.65
N VAL A 510 7.56 2.59 10.81
CA VAL A 510 8.60 2.88 11.79
C VAL A 510 8.29 4.14 12.59
N ALA A 511 8.57 4.10 13.88
CA ALA A 511 8.67 5.29 14.71
C ALA A 511 10.15 5.68 14.82
N VAL A 512 10.45 6.97 14.64
CA VAL A 512 11.83 7.45 14.73
C VAL A 512 11.90 8.58 15.75
N ALA A 513 12.62 8.32 16.84
CA ALA A 513 13.00 9.36 17.79
C ALA A 513 14.39 9.88 17.42
N ARG A 514 14.53 11.20 17.36
CA ARG A 514 15.83 11.86 17.22
C ARG A 514 16.23 12.38 18.59
N ALA A 515 17.50 12.22 18.94
CA ALA A 515 18.09 12.79 20.13
C ALA A 515 19.54 13.17 19.85
N GLY A 516 20.05 14.20 20.49
CA GLY A 516 21.43 14.65 20.34
C GLY A 516 21.50 16.02 19.71
N GLU A 517 22.73 16.49 19.52
CA GLU A 517 23.03 17.89 19.31
C GLU A 517 23.60 18.18 17.92
N CYS A 518 23.87 19.45 17.66
CA CYS A 518 24.38 19.95 16.38
C CYS A 518 25.65 19.25 15.85
N ALA A 519 26.52 18.68 16.70
CA ALA A 519 27.73 17.96 16.29
C ALA A 519 27.61 16.43 16.42
N GLN A 520 26.53 15.92 17.01
CA GLN A 520 26.25 14.49 17.13
C GLN A 520 24.75 14.22 17.23
N TYR A 521 24.17 13.57 16.24
CA TYR A 521 22.77 13.13 16.27
C TYR A 521 22.65 11.62 16.41
N SER A 522 21.62 11.18 17.12
CA SER A 522 21.21 9.80 17.18
C SER A 522 19.75 9.66 16.73
N TYR A 523 19.50 8.69 15.86
CA TYR A 523 18.18 8.34 15.36
C TYR A 523 17.84 6.94 15.84
N THR A 524 16.91 6.86 16.79
CA THR A 524 16.38 5.61 17.32
C THR A 524 15.17 5.20 16.48
N ILE A 525 15.34 4.16 15.67
CA ILE A 525 14.35 3.62 14.75
C ILE A 525 13.72 2.40 15.41
N GLN A 526 12.40 2.47 15.62
CA GLN A 526 11.59 1.38 16.15
C GLN A 526 10.64 0.88 15.06
N TRP A 527 10.69 -0.42 14.74
CA TRP A 527 9.75 -1.02 13.80
C TRP A 527 8.41 -1.28 14.51
N LEU A 528 7.33 -0.74 13.94
CA LEU A 528 6.00 -0.93 14.48
C LEU A 528 5.36 -2.19 13.89
N THR A 529 5.53 -2.47 12.60
CA THR A 529 4.88 -3.65 11.98
C THR A 529 5.74 -4.90 11.92
N ASN A 530 7.06 -4.77 12.10
CA ASN A 530 7.99 -5.86 11.89
C ASN A 530 8.69 -6.26 13.20
N GLY A 531 8.97 -7.56 13.35
CA GLY A 531 9.68 -8.13 14.50
C GLY A 531 11.19 -7.92 14.40
N GLU A 532 11.99 -8.99 14.51
CA GLU A 532 13.45 -8.96 14.27
C GLU A 532 13.79 -8.42 12.86
N GLN A 533 14.73 -7.48 12.76
CA GLN A 533 15.17 -6.87 11.48
C GLN A 533 16.70 -6.90 11.34
N PRO A 534 17.26 -7.00 10.12
CA PRO A 534 18.70 -6.93 9.93
C PRO A 534 19.26 -5.56 10.29
N LEU A 535 20.51 -5.53 10.75
CA LEU A 535 21.17 -4.29 11.16
C LEU A 535 21.37 -3.36 9.94
N ILE A 536 20.93 -2.11 10.05
CA ILE A 536 21.21 -1.07 9.05
C ILE A 536 22.73 -0.87 8.98
N SER A 537 23.27 -0.72 7.77
CA SER A 537 24.68 -0.34 7.57
C SER A 537 24.81 0.97 6.82
N ILE A 538 25.90 1.70 7.06
CA ILE A 538 26.19 2.95 6.37
C ILE A 538 26.87 2.64 5.04
N ALA A 539 26.24 3.05 3.93
CA ALA A 539 26.75 2.78 2.58
C ALA A 539 27.72 3.87 2.10
N ASN A 540 27.42 5.15 2.38
CA ASN A 540 28.29 6.28 2.04
C ASN A 540 28.03 7.45 2.99
N SER A 541 29.10 8.04 3.52
CA SER A 541 29.12 9.21 4.41
C SER A 541 30.09 10.32 3.94
N SER A 542 30.61 10.25 2.72
CA SER A 542 31.64 11.18 2.19
C SER A 542 31.18 12.64 2.06
N GLU A 543 29.87 12.87 1.95
CA GLU A 543 29.28 14.21 1.91
C GLU A 543 28.93 14.75 3.28
N VAL A 544 29.03 13.92 4.33
CA VAL A 544 28.84 14.37 5.71
C VAL A 544 30.00 15.28 6.08
N ARG A 545 29.68 16.37 6.78
CA ARG A 545 30.61 17.39 7.24
C ARG A 545 30.51 17.50 8.76
N PRO A 546 31.61 17.69 9.50
CA PRO A 546 33.01 17.69 9.04
C PRO A 546 33.40 16.36 8.36
N ILE A 547 34.27 16.43 7.35
CA ILE A 547 34.81 15.24 6.66
C ILE A 547 35.39 14.33 7.76
N ASP A 548 35.03 13.04 7.75
CA ASP A 548 35.37 12.02 8.76
C ASP A 548 34.53 12.02 10.06
N ALA A 549 33.36 12.67 10.08
CA ALA A 549 32.42 12.50 11.19
C ALA A 549 32.04 10.99 11.37
N PRO A 550 32.27 10.39 12.55
CA PRO A 550 32.01 8.97 12.74
C PRO A 550 30.51 8.68 12.62
N MET A 551 30.18 7.59 11.93
CA MET A 551 28.82 7.07 11.87
C MET A 551 28.80 5.63 12.37
N THR A 552 27.92 5.33 13.30
CA THR A 552 27.78 4.00 13.90
C THR A 552 26.32 3.58 13.92
N VAL A 553 26.07 2.29 13.73
CA VAL A 553 24.73 1.71 13.89
C VAL A 553 24.78 0.62 14.95
N LEU A 554 23.85 0.65 15.88
CA LEU A 554 23.74 -0.32 16.98
C LEU A 554 22.31 -0.87 17.04
N SER A 555 22.15 -2.16 17.34
CA SER A 555 20.86 -2.69 17.78
C SER A 555 20.74 -2.47 19.29
N ILE A 556 19.71 -1.71 19.69
CA ILE A 556 19.41 -1.41 21.10
C ILE A 556 18.55 -2.51 21.71
N ARG A 557 17.65 -3.08 20.91
CA ARG A 557 16.79 -4.19 21.31
C ARG A 557 16.42 -5.03 20.11
N SER A 558 16.76 -6.31 20.15
CA SER A 558 16.32 -7.27 19.14
C SER A 558 14.81 -7.53 19.23
N GLY A 559 14.13 -7.50 18.10
CA GLY A 559 12.72 -7.84 17.98
C GLY A 559 12.47 -9.34 18.14
N SER A 560 11.21 -9.74 18.36
CA SER A 560 10.84 -11.16 18.36
C SER A 560 10.80 -11.73 16.94
N THR A 561 11.07 -13.03 16.80
CA THR A 561 10.88 -13.77 15.53
C THR A 561 9.42 -13.92 15.12
N ILE A 562 8.49 -13.64 16.03
CA ILE A 562 7.04 -13.62 15.81
C ILE A 562 6.63 -12.19 15.44
N SER A 563 5.84 -12.03 14.36
CA SER A 563 5.31 -10.75 13.90
C SER A 563 4.54 -10.01 15.00
N VAL A 564 4.75 -8.70 15.13
CA VAL A 564 4.01 -7.87 16.09
C VAL A 564 2.57 -7.73 15.59
N PHE A 565 1.64 -8.46 16.21
CA PHE A 565 0.22 -8.40 15.84
C PHE A 565 -0.40 -7.08 16.27
N TYR A 566 -0.56 -6.16 15.32
CA TYR A 566 -1.49 -5.04 15.44
C TYR A 566 -2.82 -5.48 14.83
N ASN A 567 -3.84 -5.56 15.69
CA ASN A 567 -5.18 -6.09 15.40
C ASN A 567 -5.25 -7.61 15.22
N LEU A 568 -6.24 -8.17 15.91
CA LEU A 568 -6.57 -9.59 15.85
C LEU A 568 -7.13 -9.89 14.45
N PRO A 569 -6.51 -10.76 13.63
CA PRO A 569 -7.13 -11.22 12.40
C PRO A 569 -8.53 -11.78 12.68
N ASN A 570 -9.44 -11.70 11.70
CA ASN A 570 -10.81 -12.20 11.81
C ASN A 570 -10.92 -13.63 12.37
N ASP A 571 -9.87 -14.43 12.21
CA ASP A 571 -9.75 -15.77 12.81
C ASP A 571 -9.82 -15.80 14.34
N ILE A 572 -9.54 -14.70 15.04
CA ILE A 572 -9.59 -14.61 16.50
C ILE A 572 -10.97 -14.15 17.01
N LEU A 573 -11.83 -13.64 16.12
CA LEU A 573 -13.24 -13.37 16.38
C LEU A 573 -14.13 -14.59 16.11
N ARG A 574 -13.57 -15.69 15.59
CA ARG A 574 -14.28 -16.95 15.42
C ARG A 574 -14.55 -17.59 16.78
N THR A 575 -15.81 -17.92 17.04
CA THR A 575 -16.17 -18.82 18.14
C THR A 575 -15.59 -20.21 17.83
N TYR A 576 -14.91 -20.81 18.80
CA TYR A 576 -14.39 -22.16 18.66
C TYR A 576 -15.57 -23.15 18.55
N HIS A 577 -15.63 -23.87 17.44
CA HIS A 577 -16.53 -24.99 17.24
C HIS A 577 -15.68 -26.22 16.89
N MET A 578 -15.98 -27.36 17.53
CA MET A 578 -15.29 -28.63 17.25
C MET A 578 -15.73 -29.27 15.93
N THR A 579 -16.70 -28.67 15.25
CA THR A 579 -17.34 -29.19 14.05
C THR A 579 -17.63 -28.03 13.07
N PRO A 580 -17.61 -28.28 11.75
CA PRO A 580 -17.86 -27.26 10.73
C PRO A 580 -19.20 -26.54 10.95
N GLN A 581 -19.20 -25.21 10.83
CA GLN A 581 -20.40 -24.37 10.89
C GLN A 581 -20.68 -23.80 9.49
N VAL A 582 -21.94 -23.50 9.21
CA VAL A 582 -22.31 -22.68 8.05
C VAL A 582 -21.89 -21.22 8.32
N GLU A 583 -21.09 -20.61 7.42
CA GLU A 583 -20.53 -19.25 7.56
C GLU A 583 -21.20 -18.27 6.58
N VAL A 584 -21.54 -17.07 7.07
CA VAL A 584 -22.05 -15.93 6.28
C VAL A 584 -21.29 -14.66 6.71
N LEU A 585 -20.80 -13.86 5.75
CA LEU A 585 -19.95 -12.68 5.97
C LEU A 585 -20.70 -11.37 5.66
N VAL A 586 -20.59 -10.35 6.52
CA VAL A 586 -21.12 -9.00 6.28
C VAL A 586 -20.04 -7.97 6.60
N GLY A 587 -19.62 -7.16 5.61
CA GLY A 587 -18.55 -6.16 5.80
C GLY A 587 -17.19 -6.76 6.19
N GLY A 588 -16.93 -8.02 5.81
CA GLY A 588 -15.72 -8.76 6.21
C GLY A 588 -15.78 -9.41 7.59
N TYR A 589 -16.88 -9.28 8.35
CA TYR A 589 -17.04 -9.90 9.66
C TYR A 589 -17.96 -11.14 9.58
N PRO A 590 -17.62 -12.26 10.25
CA PRO A 590 -18.48 -13.44 10.30
C PRO A 590 -19.74 -13.17 11.13
N SER A 591 -20.89 -13.61 10.61
CA SER A 591 -22.19 -13.49 11.27
C SER A 591 -22.39 -14.51 12.40
N TYR A 592 -23.36 -14.25 13.29
CA TYR A 592 -23.67 -15.07 14.46
C TYR A 592 -24.88 -15.97 14.26
N CYS A 593 -24.76 -17.24 14.64
CA CYS A 593 -25.88 -18.19 14.71
C CYS A 593 -26.77 -17.94 15.93
N SER A 594 -28.03 -17.56 15.70
CA SER A 594 -28.95 -17.09 16.75
C SER A 594 -29.84 -18.16 17.39
N ASN A 595 -29.62 -19.44 17.14
CA ASN A 595 -30.42 -20.49 17.78
C ASN A 595 -29.98 -20.72 19.24
N GLU A 596 -30.80 -21.44 20.02
CA GLU A 596 -30.67 -21.57 21.49
C GLU A 596 -29.29 -22.08 21.97
N ASN A 597 -28.51 -22.72 21.09
CA ASN A 597 -27.18 -23.27 21.39
C ASN A 597 -26.04 -22.66 20.55
N ASN A 598 -26.27 -21.57 19.81
CA ASN A 598 -25.28 -20.91 18.95
C ASN A 598 -24.60 -21.84 17.93
N ASN A 599 -25.38 -22.70 17.29
CA ASN A 599 -24.89 -23.83 16.54
C ASN A 599 -25.65 -24.01 15.21
N CYS A 600 -25.08 -23.55 14.10
CA CYS A 600 -25.56 -23.85 12.76
C CYS A 600 -24.75 -25.00 12.14
N GLN A 601 -24.71 -26.13 12.84
CA GLN A 601 -24.08 -27.35 12.35
C GLN A 601 -24.86 -27.90 11.15
N PHE A 602 -24.11 -28.25 10.11
CA PHE A 602 -24.56 -29.17 9.07
C PHE A 602 -23.63 -30.38 9.12
N GLN A 603 -24.19 -31.57 9.29
CA GLN A 603 -23.42 -32.81 9.35
C GLN A 603 -24.01 -33.83 8.40
N TRP A 604 -23.13 -34.43 7.60
CA TRP A 604 -23.45 -35.65 6.87
C TRP A 604 -23.61 -36.80 7.86
N SER A 605 -24.81 -37.38 7.96
CA SER A 605 -25.13 -38.44 8.92
C SER A 605 -25.30 -39.78 8.21
N ILE A 606 -24.40 -40.73 8.47
CA ILE A 606 -24.50 -42.10 7.96
C ILE A 606 -25.80 -42.76 8.43
N ASP A 607 -26.20 -42.55 9.68
CA ASP A 607 -27.42 -43.13 10.26
C ASP A 607 -28.74 -42.59 9.65
N HIS A 608 -28.68 -41.43 8.99
CA HIS A 608 -29.84 -40.82 8.31
C HIS A 608 -29.79 -41.04 6.80
N THR A 609 -28.68 -41.54 6.27
CA THR A 609 -28.52 -41.86 4.85
C THR A 609 -29.29 -43.15 4.57
N PRO A 610 -30.28 -43.16 3.65
CA PRO A 610 -31.01 -44.37 3.31
C PRO A 610 -30.05 -45.39 2.69
N THR A 611 -30.32 -46.69 2.82
CA THR A 611 -29.45 -47.73 2.27
C THR A 611 -30.22 -48.69 1.39
N ILE A 612 -29.64 -49.08 0.26
CA ILE A 612 -30.15 -50.18 -0.57
C ILE A 612 -29.35 -51.44 -0.21
N ILE A 613 -30.06 -52.51 0.15
CA ILE A 613 -29.48 -53.81 0.54
C ILE A 613 -29.52 -54.78 -0.63
N SER A 614 -30.65 -54.86 -1.35
CA SER A 614 -30.78 -55.76 -2.51
C SER A 614 -31.81 -55.23 -3.50
N VAL A 615 -31.66 -55.66 -4.76
CA VAL A 615 -32.57 -55.38 -5.86
C VAL A 615 -32.86 -56.68 -6.59
N GLU A 616 -34.14 -57.03 -6.72
CA GLU A 616 -34.62 -58.19 -7.46
C GLU A 616 -35.41 -57.73 -8.70
N GLN A 617 -35.16 -58.35 -9.86
CA GLN A 617 -35.83 -57.99 -11.11
C GLN A 617 -36.47 -59.21 -11.78
N ASN A 618 -37.69 -59.02 -12.30
CA ASN A 618 -38.38 -59.99 -13.15
C ASN A 618 -38.99 -59.27 -14.37
N GLY A 619 -38.33 -59.35 -15.53
CA GLY A 619 -38.72 -58.58 -16.72
C GLY A 619 -38.58 -57.07 -16.45
N THR A 620 -39.67 -56.32 -16.58
CA THR A 620 -39.71 -54.89 -16.28
C THR A 620 -40.07 -54.56 -14.83
N MET A 621 -40.39 -55.55 -13.98
CA MET A 621 -40.73 -55.33 -12.57
C MET A 621 -39.47 -55.38 -11.70
N VAL A 622 -39.30 -54.40 -10.82
CA VAL A 622 -38.15 -54.26 -9.91
C VAL A 622 -38.62 -54.11 -8.47
N THR A 623 -38.03 -54.91 -7.56
CA THR A 623 -38.24 -54.83 -6.12
C THR A 623 -36.94 -54.42 -5.44
N ILE A 624 -36.96 -53.33 -4.68
CA ILE A 624 -35.81 -52.74 -3.98
C ILE A 624 -36.00 -52.95 -2.47
N HIS A 625 -35.05 -53.60 -1.81
CA HIS A 625 -35.04 -53.77 -0.35
C HIS A 625 -33.93 -52.95 0.29
N GLY A 626 -34.21 -52.35 1.44
CA GLY A 626 -33.27 -51.48 2.12
C GLY A 626 -33.76 -50.96 3.46
N THR A 627 -33.22 -49.82 3.88
CA THR A 627 -33.63 -49.12 5.10
C THR A 627 -33.66 -47.62 4.88
N GLY A 628 -34.49 -46.92 5.65
CA GLY A 628 -34.56 -45.45 5.62
C GLY A 628 -35.41 -44.87 4.48
N PHE A 629 -36.13 -45.71 3.73
CA PHE A 629 -37.04 -45.29 2.66
C PHE A 629 -38.26 -44.53 3.19
N SER A 630 -38.97 -43.82 2.30
CA SER A 630 -40.23 -43.13 2.65
C SER A 630 -41.43 -44.02 2.38
N ALA A 631 -42.46 -43.94 3.24
CA ALA A 631 -43.75 -44.57 2.97
C ALA A 631 -44.59 -43.78 1.95
N GLU A 632 -44.24 -42.52 1.67
CA GLU A 632 -44.88 -41.72 0.63
C GLU A 632 -44.28 -42.03 -0.74
N LEU A 633 -45.11 -42.48 -1.69
CA LEU A 633 -44.65 -42.96 -3.01
C LEU A 633 -43.84 -41.89 -3.77
N GLU A 634 -44.33 -40.65 -3.79
CA GLU A 634 -43.72 -39.51 -4.50
C GLU A 634 -42.39 -39.04 -3.89
N ALA A 635 -42.13 -39.37 -2.62
CA ALA A 635 -40.87 -39.02 -1.96
C ALA A 635 -39.71 -39.96 -2.33
N ASN A 636 -40.01 -41.09 -2.99
CA ASN A 636 -39.04 -42.10 -3.43
C ASN A 636 -38.75 -41.91 -4.93
N MET A 637 -37.72 -41.14 -5.27
CA MET A 637 -37.35 -40.90 -6.66
C MET A 637 -36.34 -41.95 -7.14
N ILE A 638 -36.79 -42.86 -8.02
CA ILE A 638 -35.96 -43.91 -8.62
C ILE A 638 -35.53 -43.51 -10.02
N SER A 639 -34.22 -43.49 -10.23
CA SER A 639 -33.61 -43.29 -11.55
C SER A 639 -32.92 -44.58 -12.02
N ILE A 640 -33.10 -44.90 -13.29
CA ILE A 640 -32.51 -46.05 -13.98
C ILE A 640 -31.65 -45.50 -15.12
N GLY A 641 -30.34 -45.45 -14.92
CA GLY A 641 -29.44 -44.74 -15.83
C GLY A 641 -29.69 -43.22 -15.86
N LYS A 642 -29.23 -42.53 -16.92
CA LYS A 642 -29.25 -41.05 -17.02
C LYS A 642 -30.68 -40.48 -17.11
N ASN A 643 -31.57 -41.15 -17.84
CA ASN A 643 -32.91 -40.64 -18.18
C ASN A 643 -34.04 -41.64 -17.89
N GLY A 644 -33.72 -42.80 -17.30
CA GLY A 644 -34.72 -43.81 -17.06
C GLY A 644 -35.42 -43.65 -15.72
N SER A 645 -36.68 -44.05 -15.67
CA SER A 645 -37.51 -43.97 -14.48
C SER A 645 -38.21 -45.29 -14.21
N CYS A 646 -38.49 -45.51 -12.93
CA CYS A 646 -39.28 -46.62 -12.45
C CYS A 646 -40.50 -46.07 -11.73
N ASP A 647 -41.70 -46.38 -12.20
CA ASP A 647 -42.92 -45.90 -11.58
C ASP A 647 -43.18 -46.71 -10.30
N VAL A 648 -43.20 -46.03 -9.15
CA VAL A 648 -43.34 -46.66 -7.84
C VAL A 648 -44.77 -47.15 -7.65
N LEU A 649 -44.93 -48.46 -7.55
CA LEU A 649 -46.22 -49.14 -7.38
C LEU A 649 -46.59 -49.31 -5.89
N SER A 650 -45.58 -49.49 -5.01
CA SER A 650 -45.76 -49.49 -3.56
C SER A 650 -44.44 -49.21 -2.84
N ALA A 651 -44.48 -48.56 -1.67
CA ALA A 651 -43.30 -48.25 -0.86
C ALA A 651 -43.60 -48.32 0.65
N ASN A 652 -42.62 -48.72 1.42
CA ASN A 652 -42.57 -48.59 2.88
C ASN A 652 -41.12 -48.31 3.32
N THR A 653 -40.85 -48.28 4.62
CA THR A 653 -39.52 -47.91 5.15
C THR A 653 -38.39 -48.88 4.80
N THR A 654 -38.69 -50.07 4.27
CA THR A 654 -37.70 -51.11 3.94
C THR A 654 -37.84 -51.74 2.54
N SER A 655 -38.90 -51.43 1.79
CA SER A 655 -39.17 -52.05 0.49
C SER A 655 -39.89 -51.10 -0.45
N ILE A 656 -39.46 -51.09 -1.72
CA ILE A 656 -40.12 -50.37 -2.81
C ILE A 656 -40.32 -51.34 -3.98
N ILE A 657 -41.52 -51.36 -4.59
CA ILE A 657 -41.81 -52.11 -5.82
C ILE A 657 -42.11 -51.09 -6.91
N CYS A 658 -41.46 -51.21 -8.06
CA CYS A 658 -41.66 -50.31 -9.19
C CYS A 658 -41.61 -51.06 -10.54
N THR A 659 -42.14 -50.45 -11.60
CA THR A 659 -42.03 -50.97 -12.98
C THR A 659 -41.20 -50.03 -13.85
N ILE A 660 -40.26 -50.59 -14.61
CA ILE A 660 -39.44 -49.84 -15.56
C ILE A 660 -40.36 -49.35 -16.68
N VAL A 661 -40.46 -48.04 -16.85
CA VAL A 661 -41.31 -47.42 -17.89
C VAL A 661 -40.49 -46.77 -19.00
N ASN A 662 -39.36 -46.16 -18.64
CA ASN A 662 -38.45 -45.56 -19.59
C ASN A 662 -37.05 -45.99 -19.19
N ALA A 663 -36.38 -46.81 -20.00
CA ALA A 663 -34.96 -47.10 -19.82
C ALA A 663 -34.36 -47.69 -21.12
N PRO A 664 -33.10 -47.34 -21.44
CA PRO A 664 -32.38 -47.97 -22.53
C PRO A 664 -32.09 -49.45 -22.26
N SER A 665 -32.00 -50.28 -23.31
CA SER A 665 -31.74 -51.72 -23.14
C SER A 665 -30.38 -52.02 -22.50
N GLY A 666 -30.25 -53.19 -21.86
CA GLY A 666 -29.04 -53.63 -21.18
C GLY A 666 -28.95 -53.24 -19.70
N ARG A 667 -27.75 -53.42 -19.16
CA ARG A 667 -27.41 -53.22 -17.75
C ARG A 667 -27.41 -51.73 -17.37
N GLN A 668 -28.44 -51.28 -16.66
CA GLN A 668 -28.62 -49.91 -16.17
C GLN A 668 -28.39 -49.82 -14.66
N ILE A 669 -27.69 -48.78 -14.23
CA ILE A 669 -27.48 -48.50 -12.80
C ILE A 669 -28.78 -47.93 -12.22
N LEU A 670 -29.20 -48.48 -11.09
CA LEU A 670 -30.33 -48.00 -10.32
C LEU A 670 -29.84 -47.08 -9.20
N GLN A 671 -30.41 -45.88 -9.12
CA GLN A 671 -30.18 -44.94 -8.02
C GLN A 671 -31.51 -44.54 -7.37
N LEU A 672 -31.51 -44.44 -6.04
CA LEU A 672 -32.66 -44.03 -5.25
C LEU A 672 -32.32 -42.75 -4.49
N ASN A 673 -33.14 -41.72 -4.66
CA ASN A 673 -33.06 -40.47 -3.90
C ASN A 673 -34.34 -40.30 -3.06
N ILE A 674 -34.18 -40.00 -1.78
CA ILE A 674 -35.29 -39.74 -0.86
C ILE A 674 -35.31 -38.25 -0.54
N ALA A 675 -36.43 -37.56 -0.79
CA ALA A 675 -36.49 -36.09 -0.82
C ALA A 675 -35.91 -35.35 0.41
N ASP A 676 -36.08 -35.90 1.61
CA ASP A 676 -35.65 -35.31 2.90
C ASP A 676 -34.33 -35.90 3.43
N LYS A 677 -33.81 -36.97 2.82
CA LYS A 677 -32.63 -37.72 3.29
C LYS A 677 -31.50 -37.82 2.27
N GLY A 678 -31.76 -37.43 1.03
CA GLY A 678 -30.80 -37.48 -0.07
C GLY A 678 -30.64 -38.86 -0.68
N LEU A 679 -29.52 -39.05 -1.38
CA LEU A 679 -29.20 -40.27 -2.12
C LEU A 679 -28.97 -41.46 -1.19
N ALA A 680 -29.52 -42.61 -1.56
CA ALA A 680 -29.28 -43.84 -0.84
C ALA A 680 -27.86 -44.36 -1.07
N SER A 681 -27.21 -44.77 0.02
CA SER A 681 -25.91 -45.41 -0.01
C SER A 681 -26.05 -46.90 -0.32
N SER A 682 -25.08 -47.45 -1.05
CA SER A 682 -24.97 -48.89 -1.31
C SER A 682 -23.50 -49.32 -1.33
N ASN A 683 -23.23 -50.56 -0.92
CA ASN A 683 -21.89 -51.13 -0.97
C ASN A 683 -21.48 -51.57 -2.40
N GLU A 684 -22.46 -51.71 -3.28
CA GLU A 684 -22.28 -52.08 -4.68
C GLU A 684 -23.26 -51.28 -5.55
N SER A 685 -22.95 -51.10 -6.84
CA SER A 685 -23.89 -50.51 -7.79
C SER A 685 -24.96 -51.55 -8.16
N PHE A 686 -26.22 -51.27 -7.85
CA PHE A 686 -27.33 -52.15 -8.23
C PHE A 686 -27.67 -51.95 -9.71
N ILE A 687 -27.75 -53.05 -10.44
CA ILE A 687 -27.92 -53.05 -11.89
C ILE A 687 -29.20 -53.81 -12.23
N VAL A 688 -30.04 -53.20 -13.07
CA VAL A 688 -31.20 -53.82 -13.70
C VAL A 688 -30.94 -54.02 -15.19
N ASP A 689 -31.41 -55.12 -15.78
CA ASP A 689 -31.20 -55.47 -17.19
C ASP A 689 -32.49 -55.30 -18.01
N VAL A 690 -32.47 -54.41 -19.00
CA VAL A 690 -33.66 -54.04 -19.80
C VAL A 690 -33.62 -54.76 -21.16
N PRO A 691 -34.61 -55.60 -21.54
CA PRO A 691 -34.56 -56.38 -22.78
C PRO A 691 -34.83 -55.56 -24.07
N LEU A 692 -34.14 -55.90 -25.17
CA LEU A 692 -34.31 -55.30 -26.51
C LEU A 692 -35.15 -56.21 -27.43
N LEU A 693 -36.25 -55.69 -28.02
CA LEU A 693 -37.16 -56.46 -28.90
C LEU A 693 -37.58 -55.67 -30.15
N ILE A 694 -37.77 -56.35 -31.29
CA ILE A 694 -38.37 -55.80 -32.53
C ILE A 694 -39.68 -56.52 -32.82
N THR A 695 -40.75 -55.77 -33.06
CA THR A 695 -42.07 -56.31 -33.45
C THR A 695 -42.38 -56.16 -34.95
N SER A 696 -41.98 -55.06 -35.61
CA SER A 696 -42.21 -54.83 -37.05
C SER A 696 -41.40 -53.63 -37.61
N PHE A 697 -41.36 -53.44 -38.94
CA PHE A 697 -40.79 -52.24 -39.61
C PHE A 697 -41.53 -51.87 -40.92
N ASP A 698 -41.46 -50.60 -41.33
CA ASP A 698 -42.11 -50.05 -42.55
C ASP A 698 -41.32 -48.84 -43.10
N PRO A 699 -41.05 -48.72 -44.43
CA PRO A 699 -41.44 -49.60 -45.54
C PRO A 699 -40.53 -50.83 -45.74
N ALA A 700 -40.99 -51.80 -46.55
CA ALA A 700 -40.25 -53.04 -46.84
C ALA A 700 -39.20 -52.94 -47.99
N GLY A 701 -39.01 -51.76 -48.60
CA GLY A 701 -37.98 -51.53 -49.64
C GLY A 701 -37.98 -50.12 -50.26
N GLY A 702 -37.01 -49.82 -51.13
CA GLY A 702 -36.88 -48.56 -51.89
C GLY A 702 -35.62 -48.45 -52.77
N ASP A 703 -35.23 -47.25 -53.24
CA ASP A 703 -34.12 -47.04 -54.20
C ASP A 703 -32.71 -47.27 -53.60
N ALA A 704 -31.75 -47.68 -54.43
CA ALA A 704 -30.37 -47.96 -54.05
C ALA A 704 -29.55 -46.71 -53.66
N GLY A 705 -29.99 -45.52 -54.05
CA GLY A 705 -29.45 -44.25 -53.57
C GLY A 705 -29.72 -43.98 -52.09
N GLY A 706 -30.63 -44.72 -51.45
CA GLY A 706 -31.01 -44.49 -50.05
C GLY A 706 -31.65 -43.12 -49.80
N GLY A 707 -31.77 -42.73 -48.53
CA GLY A 707 -32.19 -41.37 -48.13
C GLY A 707 -33.65 -41.17 -47.75
N TYR A 708 -34.44 -42.24 -47.70
CA TYR A 708 -35.83 -42.24 -47.23
C TYR A 708 -35.94 -42.87 -45.84
N GLN A 709 -37.02 -42.57 -45.11
CA GLN A 709 -37.19 -43.04 -43.72
C GLN A 709 -37.74 -44.47 -43.63
N LEU A 710 -37.19 -45.23 -42.68
CA LEU A 710 -37.64 -46.53 -42.19
C LEU A 710 -38.05 -46.39 -40.72
N THR A 711 -39.25 -46.84 -40.36
CA THR A 711 -39.72 -46.90 -38.96
C THR A 711 -39.70 -48.33 -38.46
N ILE A 712 -39.17 -48.57 -37.26
CA ILE A 712 -39.10 -49.87 -36.57
C ILE A 712 -39.86 -49.76 -35.24
N PHE A 713 -40.68 -50.76 -34.94
CA PHE A 713 -41.48 -50.87 -33.72
C PHE A 713 -40.97 -52.01 -32.82
N GLY A 714 -41.06 -51.85 -31.50
CA GLY A 714 -40.45 -52.77 -30.54
C GLY A 714 -40.46 -52.29 -29.08
N SER A 715 -39.44 -52.64 -28.30
CA SER A 715 -39.21 -52.15 -26.93
C SER A 715 -37.72 -52.16 -26.58
N GLY A 716 -37.29 -51.28 -25.67
CA GLY A 716 -35.89 -51.17 -25.23
C GLY A 716 -35.02 -50.31 -26.14
N PHE A 717 -35.63 -49.52 -27.04
CA PHE A 717 -34.89 -48.64 -27.93
C PHE A 717 -34.30 -47.44 -27.19
N SER A 718 -33.04 -47.17 -27.47
CA SER A 718 -32.31 -46.03 -26.93
C SER A 718 -31.64 -45.23 -28.05
N SER A 719 -31.17 -44.03 -27.71
CA SER A 719 -30.40 -43.19 -28.64
C SER A 719 -29.05 -43.80 -29.04
N SER A 720 -28.54 -44.80 -28.32
CA SER A 720 -27.33 -45.54 -28.67
C SER A 720 -27.58 -46.73 -29.59
N ALA A 721 -28.84 -47.03 -29.92
CA ALA A 721 -29.16 -48.11 -30.83
C ALA A 721 -28.55 -47.86 -32.21
N LEU A 722 -28.07 -48.93 -32.84
CA LEU A 722 -27.58 -48.99 -34.20
C LEU A 722 -28.53 -49.86 -35.01
N ILE A 723 -29.05 -49.33 -36.12
CA ILE A 723 -29.88 -50.09 -37.04
C ILE A 723 -29.02 -50.42 -38.25
N THR A 724 -28.91 -51.70 -38.60
CA THR A 724 -28.24 -52.13 -39.83
C THR A 724 -29.24 -52.73 -40.81
N LEU A 725 -29.04 -52.42 -42.08
CA LEU A 725 -29.73 -53.02 -43.22
C LEU A 725 -28.70 -53.83 -44.01
N GLY A 726 -28.57 -55.12 -43.69
CA GLY A 726 -27.46 -55.95 -44.16
C GLY A 726 -26.15 -55.53 -43.48
N GLU A 727 -25.13 -55.17 -44.26
CA GLU A 727 -23.84 -54.66 -43.73
C GLU A 727 -23.81 -53.12 -43.58
N ASN A 728 -24.83 -52.41 -44.08
CA ASN A 728 -24.84 -50.94 -44.08
C ASN A 728 -25.63 -50.38 -42.89
N LEU A 729 -25.03 -49.44 -42.17
CA LEU A 729 -25.63 -48.75 -41.02
C LEU A 729 -26.65 -47.69 -41.49
N CYS A 730 -27.83 -47.69 -40.88
CA CYS A 730 -28.88 -46.71 -41.12
C CYS A 730 -28.50 -45.35 -40.50
N GLY A 731 -28.64 -44.26 -41.27
CA GLY A 731 -28.31 -42.90 -40.82
C GLY A 731 -29.49 -42.22 -40.11
N ASN A 732 -29.30 -41.02 -39.57
CA ASN A 732 -30.35 -40.17 -38.95
C ASN A 732 -31.35 -40.96 -38.10
N LEU A 733 -30.81 -41.72 -37.17
CA LEU A 733 -31.60 -42.53 -36.27
C LEU A 733 -32.31 -41.62 -35.25
N THR A 734 -33.63 -41.67 -35.22
CA THR A 734 -34.46 -40.92 -34.29
C THR A 734 -35.31 -41.89 -33.49
N VAL A 735 -35.01 -42.01 -32.20
CA VAL A 735 -35.89 -42.72 -31.27
C VAL A 735 -37.12 -41.84 -31.06
N VAL A 736 -38.28 -42.30 -31.52
CA VAL A 736 -39.55 -41.62 -31.31
C VAL A 736 -39.99 -41.79 -29.87
N ASN A 737 -39.82 -43.00 -29.34
CA ASN A 737 -39.98 -43.37 -27.94
C ASN A 737 -39.35 -44.75 -27.71
N PHE A 738 -39.39 -45.26 -26.48
CA PHE A 738 -38.84 -46.57 -26.12
C PHE A 738 -39.42 -47.75 -26.94
N THR A 739 -40.53 -47.56 -27.67
CA THR A 739 -41.19 -48.57 -28.52
C THR A 739 -41.12 -48.30 -30.03
N SER A 740 -40.56 -47.16 -30.45
CA SER A 740 -40.46 -46.81 -31.87
C SER A 740 -39.19 -46.04 -32.17
N ILE A 741 -38.46 -46.51 -33.18
CA ILE A 741 -37.21 -45.92 -33.66
C ILE A 741 -37.28 -45.77 -35.17
N LYS A 742 -36.87 -44.63 -35.70
CA LYS A 742 -36.80 -44.37 -37.14
C LYS A 742 -35.37 -44.21 -37.56
N CYS A 743 -35.06 -44.49 -38.81
CA CYS A 743 -33.76 -44.17 -39.40
C CYS A 743 -33.89 -43.89 -40.89
N THR A 744 -32.86 -43.29 -41.46
CA THR A 744 -32.73 -43.03 -42.89
C THR A 744 -31.95 -44.15 -43.55
N VAL A 745 -32.59 -44.82 -44.50
CA VAL A 745 -32.04 -45.95 -45.22
C VAL A 745 -30.73 -45.55 -45.91
N PRO A 746 -29.62 -46.27 -45.67
CA PRO A 746 -28.34 -45.95 -46.28
C PRO A 746 -28.37 -46.31 -47.77
N PRO A 747 -27.48 -45.71 -48.58
CA PRO A 747 -27.34 -46.18 -49.94
C PRO A 747 -26.71 -47.57 -50.00
N SER A 748 -27.09 -48.34 -51.02
CA SER A 748 -26.47 -49.61 -51.34
C SER A 748 -25.20 -49.39 -52.17
N GLY A 749 -24.11 -50.10 -51.83
CA GLY A 749 -22.91 -50.18 -52.68
C GLY A 749 -23.13 -51.01 -53.96
N SER A 750 -24.24 -51.74 -54.05
CA SER A 750 -24.58 -52.57 -55.21
C SER A 750 -25.37 -51.78 -56.26
N MET A 751 -24.97 -51.92 -57.52
CA MET A 751 -25.72 -51.39 -58.68
C MET A 751 -26.81 -52.36 -59.19
N SER A 752 -27.09 -53.46 -58.46
CA SER A 752 -28.17 -54.42 -58.77
C SER A 752 -29.17 -54.60 -57.60
N LEU A 753 -30.36 -55.12 -57.90
CA LEU A 753 -31.43 -55.38 -56.92
C LEU A 753 -30.96 -56.36 -55.83
N ILE A 754 -31.14 -56.00 -54.55
CA ILE A 754 -30.65 -56.78 -53.39
C ILE A 754 -31.65 -56.76 -52.22
N ARG A 755 -31.74 -57.86 -51.45
CA ARG A 755 -32.53 -57.99 -50.21
C ARG A 755 -31.62 -58.11 -48.99
N VAL A 756 -31.96 -57.45 -47.89
CA VAL A 756 -31.14 -57.35 -46.67
C VAL A 756 -31.97 -57.50 -45.39
N THR A 757 -31.38 -57.97 -44.30
CA THR A 757 -32.03 -58.10 -42.98
C THR A 757 -31.95 -56.80 -42.18
N VAL A 758 -32.97 -56.52 -41.37
CA VAL A 758 -32.98 -55.37 -40.44
C VAL A 758 -32.60 -55.86 -39.03
N ILE A 759 -31.54 -55.29 -38.46
CA ILE A 759 -31.04 -55.64 -37.13
C ILE A 759 -30.93 -54.36 -36.30
N VAL A 760 -31.43 -54.38 -35.06
CA VAL A 760 -31.21 -53.34 -34.05
C VAL A 760 -30.20 -53.88 -33.04
N ILE A 761 -29.10 -53.15 -32.86
CA ILE A 761 -28.04 -53.45 -31.91
C ILE A 761 -28.02 -52.30 -30.91
N ASP A 762 -28.14 -52.59 -29.62
CA ASP A 762 -28.04 -51.56 -28.57
C ASP A 762 -27.14 -52.10 -27.45
N GLY A 763 -25.93 -51.56 -27.37
CA GLY A 763 -24.86 -52.12 -26.56
C GLY A 763 -24.48 -53.55 -27.00
N SER A 764 -24.51 -54.49 -26.06
CA SER A 764 -24.29 -55.93 -26.31
C SER A 764 -25.55 -56.68 -26.71
N ASN A 765 -26.72 -56.03 -26.68
CA ASN A 765 -28.00 -56.65 -26.97
C ASN A 765 -28.34 -56.49 -28.45
N LEU A 766 -28.89 -57.55 -29.04
CA LEU A 766 -29.21 -57.60 -30.46
C LEU A 766 -30.61 -58.15 -30.66
N ALA A 767 -31.43 -57.43 -31.42
CA ALA A 767 -32.72 -57.88 -31.89
C ALA A 767 -32.71 -57.94 -33.43
N THR A 768 -33.15 -59.05 -33.99
CA THR A 768 -33.26 -59.24 -35.46
C THR A 768 -34.73 -59.22 -35.84
N ALA A 769 -35.08 -58.42 -36.85
CA ALA A 769 -36.44 -58.39 -37.37
C ALA A 769 -36.78 -59.70 -38.11
N SER A 770 -38.04 -60.13 -38.06
CA SER A 770 -38.50 -61.34 -38.74
C SER A 770 -38.65 -61.19 -40.27
N GLY A 771 -38.62 -59.97 -40.82
CA GLY A 771 -38.73 -59.66 -42.26
C GLY A 771 -37.44 -59.15 -42.93
N GLN A 772 -37.43 -59.05 -44.27
CA GLN A 772 -36.31 -58.52 -45.08
C GLN A 772 -36.69 -57.23 -45.82
N PHE A 773 -35.72 -56.34 -46.05
CA PHE A 773 -35.83 -55.07 -46.79
C PHE A 773 -35.21 -55.17 -48.20
N THR A 774 -35.75 -54.49 -49.22
CA THR A 774 -35.30 -54.60 -50.63
C THR A 774 -34.80 -53.26 -51.24
N TYR A 775 -33.63 -53.24 -51.90
CA TYR A 775 -33.08 -52.09 -52.67
C TYR A 775 -33.30 -52.25 -54.19
N ASN A 776 -33.66 -51.17 -54.91
CA ASN A 776 -33.92 -51.12 -56.37
C ASN A 776 -33.06 -50.04 -57.07
N THR A 777 -32.50 -50.30 -58.26
CA THR A 777 -31.44 -49.46 -58.88
C THR A 777 -31.84 -48.72 -60.16
N THR A 778 -33.10 -48.78 -60.57
CA THR A 778 -33.51 -48.35 -61.92
C THR A 778 -33.57 -46.83 -62.11
N ASN A 779 -33.52 -46.01 -61.04
CA ASN A 779 -33.82 -44.58 -61.12
C ASN A 779 -32.92 -43.65 -60.25
N THR A 780 -31.70 -44.05 -59.93
CA THR A 780 -30.83 -43.25 -59.04
C THR A 780 -30.26 -41.99 -59.74
N PRO A 781 -30.39 -40.78 -59.15
CA PRO A 781 -29.84 -39.53 -59.70
C PRO A 781 -28.31 -39.45 -59.69
N THR A 782 -27.71 -38.64 -60.57
CA THR A 782 -26.24 -38.51 -60.69
C THR A 782 -25.72 -37.07 -60.82
N ILE A 783 -24.59 -36.75 -60.17
CA ILE A 783 -23.89 -35.45 -60.23
C ILE A 783 -22.65 -35.56 -61.13
N TYR A 784 -22.40 -34.56 -61.99
CA TYR A 784 -21.24 -34.49 -62.89
C TYR A 784 -20.18 -33.47 -62.46
N ALA A 785 -20.59 -32.27 -62.04
CA ALA A 785 -19.67 -31.20 -61.65
C ALA A 785 -20.36 -30.14 -60.78
N ILE A 786 -19.53 -29.39 -60.04
CA ILE A 786 -19.93 -28.23 -59.23
C ILE A 786 -19.08 -27.00 -59.62
N ASP A 787 -19.65 -25.80 -59.50
CA ASP A 787 -18.94 -24.53 -59.75
C ASP A 787 -19.55 -23.39 -58.91
N PRO A 788 -18.76 -22.65 -58.10
CA PRO A 788 -17.31 -22.80 -57.83
C PRO A 788 -16.99 -23.95 -56.86
N THR A 789 -15.71 -24.35 -56.79
CA THR A 789 -15.23 -25.40 -55.85
C THR A 789 -14.91 -24.89 -54.45
N PHE A 790 -14.91 -23.56 -54.23
CA PHE A 790 -14.73 -22.94 -52.92
C PHE A 790 -15.57 -21.67 -52.78
N VAL A 791 -15.92 -21.31 -51.54
CA VAL A 791 -16.62 -20.07 -51.15
C VAL A 791 -16.03 -19.52 -49.84
N THR A 792 -16.43 -18.30 -49.46
CA THR A 792 -16.11 -17.78 -48.12
C THR A 792 -17.01 -18.43 -47.07
N MET A 793 -16.69 -18.29 -45.78
CA MET A 793 -17.59 -18.69 -44.70
C MET A 793 -19.01 -18.12 -44.81
N LEU A 794 -19.20 -17.02 -45.54
CA LEU A 794 -20.50 -16.40 -45.76
C LEU A 794 -21.37 -17.13 -46.79
N GLY A 795 -20.85 -18.19 -47.42
CA GLY A 795 -21.51 -18.89 -48.51
C GLY A 795 -21.36 -18.15 -49.84
N GLY A 796 -22.37 -18.32 -50.71
CA GLY A 796 -22.38 -17.83 -52.08
C GLY A 796 -23.26 -18.69 -52.99
N LEU A 797 -23.26 -18.38 -54.29
CA LEU A 797 -23.98 -19.18 -55.29
C LEU A 797 -23.15 -20.40 -55.69
N LEU A 798 -23.82 -21.55 -55.81
CA LEU A 798 -23.22 -22.81 -56.28
C LEU A 798 -24.10 -23.43 -57.36
N ASN A 799 -23.50 -23.72 -58.51
CA ASN A 799 -24.10 -24.50 -59.58
C ASN A 799 -23.71 -25.98 -59.46
N ILE A 800 -24.69 -26.86 -59.60
CA ILE A 800 -24.55 -28.32 -59.61
C ILE A 800 -25.12 -28.85 -60.93
N SER A 801 -24.35 -29.65 -61.65
CA SER A 801 -24.77 -30.25 -62.94
C SER A 801 -24.87 -31.78 -62.83
N GLY A 802 -25.81 -32.41 -63.54
CA GLY A 802 -26.06 -33.85 -63.40
C GLY A 802 -27.22 -34.40 -64.25
N THR A 803 -27.84 -35.50 -63.82
CA THR A 803 -29.06 -36.08 -64.40
C THR A 803 -29.96 -36.71 -63.34
N GLY A 804 -31.27 -36.73 -63.57
CA GLY A 804 -32.24 -37.40 -62.70
C GLY A 804 -32.67 -36.54 -61.50
N PHE A 805 -32.38 -35.24 -61.52
CA PHE A 805 -32.72 -34.33 -60.42
C PHE A 805 -34.22 -34.06 -60.29
N GLY A 806 -34.99 -34.13 -61.38
CA GLY A 806 -36.40 -33.70 -61.40
C GLY A 806 -36.54 -32.17 -61.40
N ASN A 807 -37.78 -31.67 -61.26
CA ASN A 807 -38.08 -30.23 -61.38
C ASN A 807 -38.60 -29.56 -60.10
N ASP A 808 -39.27 -30.28 -59.18
CA ASP A 808 -40.01 -29.65 -58.06
C ASP A 808 -39.74 -30.25 -56.66
N ASP A 809 -38.92 -31.30 -56.52
CA ASP A 809 -38.65 -31.95 -55.22
C ASP A 809 -37.16 -32.29 -55.07
N VAL A 810 -36.33 -31.24 -55.03
CA VAL A 810 -34.88 -31.32 -54.85
C VAL A 810 -34.49 -30.58 -53.58
N SER A 811 -33.70 -31.23 -52.74
CA SER A 811 -33.07 -30.60 -51.57
C SER A 811 -31.56 -30.84 -51.63
N VAL A 812 -30.79 -29.79 -51.40
CA VAL A 812 -29.33 -29.83 -51.40
C VAL A 812 -28.85 -29.53 -50.00
N PHE A 813 -27.92 -30.34 -49.51
CA PHE A 813 -27.28 -30.19 -48.23
C PHE A 813 -25.76 -30.07 -48.42
N ILE A 814 -25.16 -29.11 -47.74
CA ILE A 814 -23.71 -29.03 -47.55
C ILE A 814 -23.44 -29.61 -46.17
N ASP A 815 -22.85 -30.80 -46.13
CA ASP A 815 -22.84 -31.66 -44.93
C ASP A 815 -24.26 -31.82 -44.37
N THR A 816 -24.55 -31.24 -43.21
CA THR A 816 -25.88 -31.25 -42.57
C THR A 816 -26.71 -30.01 -42.88
N SER A 817 -26.12 -28.96 -43.47
CA SER A 817 -26.78 -27.67 -43.66
C SER A 817 -27.55 -27.60 -44.98
N SER A 818 -28.85 -27.35 -44.90
CA SER A 818 -29.72 -27.19 -46.07
C SER A 818 -29.38 -25.91 -46.85
N ALA A 819 -29.08 -26.07 -48.14
CA ALA A 819 -28.87 -24.98 -49.08
C ALA A 819 -30.18 -24.60 -49.76
N ARG A 820 -30.41 -23.30 -49.94
CA ARG A 820 -31.64 -22.82 -50.58
C ARG A 820 -31.55 -23.05 -52.09
N VAL A 821 -32.36 -23.96 -52.62
CA VAL A 821 -32.50 -24.14 -54.07
C VAL A 821 -33.17 -22.91 -54.67
N LEU A 822 -32.52 -22.31 -55.65
CA LEU A 822 -33.02 -21.16 -56.41
C LEU A 822 -33.63 -21.58 -57.74
N ASP A 823 -33.03 -22.60 -58.37
CA ASP A 823 -33.49 -23.17 -59.63
C ASP A 823 -33.11 -24.65 -59.69
N SER A 824 -33.97 -25.47 -60.29
CA SER A 824 -33.71 -26.90 -60.50
C SER A 824 -34.39 -27.41 -61.76
N SER A 825 -33.66 -28.21 -62.52
CA SER A 825 -34.13 -28.95 -63.68
C SER A 825 -33.53 -30.35 -63.66
N ASN A 826 -33.96 -31.22 -64.57
CA ASN A 826 -33.46 -32.59 -64.63
C ASN A 826 -31.93 -32.71 -64.75
N ASN A 827 -31.21 -31.67 -65.20
CA ASN A 827 -29.75 -31.70 -65.38
C ASN A 827 -28.96 -30.59 -64.67
N HIS A 828 -29.62 -29.70 -63.93
CA HIS A 828 -28.96 -28.56 -63.27
C HIS A 828 -29.70 -28.16 -61.99
N ILE A 829 -28.93 -27.73 -60.98
CA ILE A 829 -29.43 -27.15 -59.73
C ILE A 829 -28.58 -25.91 -59.41
N LEU A 830 -29.22 -24.77 -59.17
CA LEU A 830 -28.57 -23.58 -58.62
C LEU A 830 -29.01 -23.40 -57.17
N VAL A 831 -28.05 -23.26 -56.26
CA VAL A 831 -28.33 -23.07 -54.84
C VAL A 831 -27.62 -21.84 -54.29
N ASN A 832 -28.22 -21.22 -53.27
CA ASN A 832 -27.57 -20.25 -52.42
C ASN A 832 -27.12 -20.93 -51.13
N LEU A 833 -25.82 -20.87 -50.87
CA LEU A 833 -25.18 -21.48 -49.74
C LEU A 833 -25.31 -20.61 -48.49
N SER A 834 -25.59 -21.26 -47.36
CA SER A 834 -25.66 -20.63 -46.05
C SER A 834 -24.26 -20.47 -45.44
N ILE A 835 -24.21 -19.72 -44.34
CA ILE A 835 -22.98 -19.54 -43.55
C ILE A 835 -22.54 -20.89 -42.95
N LEU A 836 -21.26 -21.26 -43.13
CA LEU A 836 -20.63 -22.43 -42.51
C LEU A 836 -19.21 -22.10 -41.99
N PRO A 837 -18.71 -22.83 -40.99
CA PRO A 837 -17.31 -22.73 -40.54
C PRO A 837 -16.29 -23.02 -41.66
N PRO A 838 -15.01 -22.71 -41.48
CA PRO A 838 -14.00 -23.04 -42.47
C PRO A 838 -13.80 -24.55 -42.50
N GLY A 839 -13.81 -25.14 -43.69
CA GLY A 839 -13.72 -26.59 -43.83
C GLY A 839 -14.06 -27.09 -45.21
N LEU A 840 -13.80 -28.38 -45.45
CA LEU A 840 -14.16 -29.08 -46.67
C LEU A 840 -15.42 -29.90 -46.40
N TYR A 841 -16.54 -29.55 -47.04
CA TYR A 841 -17.84 -30.15 -46.78
C TYR A 841 -18.36 -30.96 -47.98
N PRO A 842 -18.92 -32.16 -47.77
CA PRO A 842 -19.56 -32.93 -48.84
C PRO A 842 -20.88 -32.28 -49.28
N ILE A 843 -21.25 -32.46 -50.54
CA ILE A 843 -22.50 -31.99 -51.13
C ILE A 843 -23.42 -33.18 -51.34
N THR A 844 -24.57 -33.16 -50.67
CA THR A 844 -25.60 -34.18 -50.78
C THR A 844 -26.81 -33.60 -51.49
N VAL A 845 -27.19 -34.18 -52.63
CA VAL A 845 -28.41 -33.82 -53.37
C VAL A 845 -29.43 -34.94 -53.15
N ARG A 846 -30.58 -34.61 -52.58
CA ARG A 846 -31.71 -35.51 -52.38
C ARG A 846 -32.85 -35.14 -53.31
N THR A 847 -33.30 -36.11 -54.08
CA THR A 847 -34.47 -35.98 -54.96
C THR A 847 -35.59 -36.88 -54.46
N SER A 848 -36.76 -36.83 -55.10
CA SER A 848 -37.86 -37.79 -54.88
C SER A 848 -37.48 -39.26 -55.15
N MET A 849 -36.38 -39.49 -55.88
CA MET A 849 -35.89 -40.83 -56.23
C MET A 849 -34.73 -41.31 -55.34
N GLY A 850 -34.24 -40.48 -54.41
CA GLY A 850 -33.14 -40.81 -53.50
C GLY A 850 -31.96 -39.84 -53.61
N PHE A 851 -30.81 -40.19 -53.02
CA PHE A 851 -29.60 -39.37 -53.09
C PHE A 851 -28.83 -39.51 -54.41
N ALA A 852 -28.31 -38.39 -54.91
CA ALA A 852 -27.50 -38.37 -56.13
C ALA A 852 -26.05 -38.83 -55.91
N ARG A 853 -25.45 -39.43 -56.93
CA ARG A 853 -24.08 -39.99 -56.89
C ARG A 853 -23.21 -39.55 -58.08
N PRO A 854 -21.87 -39.48 -57.96
CA PRO A 854 -21.05 -39.60 -56.75
C PRO A 854 -21.08 -38.32 -55.88
N LEU A 855 -20.45 -38.37 -54.69
CA LEU A 855 -20.32 -37.23 -53.78
C LEU A 855 -19.29 -36.22 -54.29
N PHE A 856 -19.60 -34.93 -54.19
CA PHE A 856 -18.69 -33.80 -54.43
C PHE A 856 -18.43 -33.05 -53.12
N HIS A 857 -17.37 -32.25 -53.06
CA HIS A 857 -17.03 -31.43 -51.87
C HIS A 857 -16.81 -29.97 -52.24
N ILE A 858 -17.12 -29.06 -51.32
CA ILE A 858 -16.87 -27.62 -51.44
C ILE A 858 -16.07 -27.10 -50.23
N GLU A 859 -15.11 -26.23 -50.49
CA GLU A 859 -14.25 -25.62 -49.46
C GLU A 859 -14.80 -24.27 -49.00
N TYR A 860 -14.99 -24.08 -47.69
CA TYR A 860 -15.30 -22.79 -47.06
C TYR A 860 -14.03 -22.19 -46.44
N ARG A 861 -13.70 -20.94 -46.79
CA ARG A 861 -12.48 -20.26 -46.33
C ARG A 861 -12.74 -19.08 -45.40
N PHE A 862 -11.87 -18.93 -44.40
CA PHE A 862 -11.70 -17.76 -43.54
C PHE A 862 -10.21 -17.56 -43.27
N TYR A 863 -9.65 -16.41 -43.63
CA TYR A 863 -8.25 -16.14 -43.37
C TYR A 863 -7.95 -14.65 -43.32
N VAL A 864 -6.91 -14.31 -42.56
CA VAL A 864 -6.24 -13.01 -42.60
C VAL A 864 -5.03 -13.16 -43.53
N GLN A 865 -4.90 -12.22 -44.46
CA GLN A 865 -3.81 -12.16 -45.42
C GLN A 865 -2.72 -11.18 -44.99
N GLU A 866 -3.11 -9.99 -44.53
CA GLU A 866 -2.17 -8.91 -44.18
C GLU A 866 -2.75 -8.00 -43.10
N VAL A 867 -1.87 -7.41 -42.28
CA VAL A 867 -2.20 -6.35 -41.32
C VAL A 867 -1.29 -5.15 -41.55
N SER A 868 -1.87 -3.95 -41.64
CA SER A 868 -1.14 -2.69 -41.87
C SER A 868 -1.74 -1.55 -41.04
N PRO A 869 -0.92 -0.69 -40.41
CA PRO A 869 0.54 -0.75 -40.31
C PRO A 869 1.01 -1.84 -39.33
N GLN A 870 2.27 -2.29 -39.47
CA GLN A 870 2.88 -3.30 -38.57
C GLN A 870 3.38 -2.72 -37.24
N ILE A 871 3.35 -1.40 -37.08
CA ILE A 871 3.79 -0.68 -35.87
C ILE A 871 2.71 0.34 -35.53
N GLY A 872 2.37 0.43 -34.25
CA GLY A 872 1.39 1.38 -33.72
C GLY A 872 1.81 1.98 -32.38
N SER A 873 1.05 2.97 -31.92
CA SER A 873 1.25 3.64 -30.63
C SER A 873 0.82 2.76 -29.47
N ALA A 874 1.66 2.64 -28.45
CA ALA A 874 1.30 1.97 -27.19
C ALA A 874 0.18 2.69 -26.42
N TYR A 875 -0.03 3.98 -26.68
CA TYR A 875 -1.13 4.77 -26.10
C TYR A 875 -2.47 4.58 -26.82
N GLY A 876 -2.52 3.71 -27.83
CA GLY A 876 -3.71 3.49 -28.65
C GLY A 876 -3.90 4.55 -29.73
N GLY A 877 -5.05 4.55 -30.38
CA GLY A 877 -5.43 5.49 -31.43
C GLY A 877 -4.88 5.17 -32.83
N THR A 878 -4.14 4.07 -33.01
CA THR A 878 -3.58 3.70 -34.33
C THR A 878 -4.67 3.04 -35.18
N ASP A 879 -4.91 3.57 -36.38
CA ASP A 879 -5.76 2.93 -37.38
C ASP A 879 -5.07 1.70 -37.98
N VAL A 880 -5.67 0.53 -37.82
CA VAL A 880 -5.20 -0.77 -38.28
C VAL A 880 -6.18 -1.34 -39.30
N TYR A 881 -5.64 -1.77 -40.43
CA TYR A 881 -6.34 -2.41 -41.53
C TYR A 881 -5.94 -3.88 -41.63
N VAL A 882 -6.91 -4.78 -41.53
CA VAL A 882 -6.72 -6.23 -41.64
C VAL A 882 -7.36 -6.70 -42.93
N GLN A 883 -6.54 -7.13 -43.88
CA GLN A 883 -6.97 -7.67 -45.17
C GLN A 883 -7.16 -9.19 -45.07
N GLY A 884 -8.21 -9.74 -45.67
CA GLY A 884 -8.49 -11.18 -45.64
C GLY A 884 -9.74 -11.55 -46.42
N ALA A 885 -10.39 -12.65 -46.03
CA ALA A 885 -11.66 -13.09 -46.61
C ALA A 885 -12.56 -13.77 -45.57
N GLY A 886 -13.87 -13.51 -45.65
CA GLY A 886 -14.88 -14.11 -44.78
C GLY A 886 -15.23 -13.30 -43.54
N PHE A 887 -14.97 -11.99 -43.52
CA PHE A 887 -15.33 -11.11 -42.41
C PHE A 887 -16.79 -10.66 -42.47
N GLU A 888 -17.45 -10.52 -41.33
CA GLU A 888 -18.83 -10.03 -41.22
C GLU A 888 -19.06 -9.23 -39.92
N ASN A 889 -20.28 -8.74 -39.71
CA ASN A 889 -20.63 -7.89 -38.57
C ASN A 889 -20.46 -8.57 -37.18
N GLY A 890 -20.23 -9.89 -37.14
CA GLY A 890 -19.91 -10.66 -35.94
C GLY A 890 -18.43 -11.00 -35.77
N THR A 891 -17.55 -10.56 -36.67
CA THR A 891 -16.10 -10.76 -36.54
C THR A 891 -15.55 -9.78 -35.50
N ARG A 892 -14.88 -10.30 -34.47
CA ARG A 892 -14.13 -9.50 -33.50
C ARG A 892 -12.66 -9.49 -33.86
N ILE A 893 -12.01 -8.39 -33.53
CA ILE A 893 -10.55 -8.25 -33.64
C ILE A 893 -9.99 -7.86 -32.28
N GLN A 894 -8.96 -8.57 -31.85
CA GLN A 894 -8.23 -8.31 -30.63
C GLN A 894 -6.73 -8.45 -30.90
N LEU A 895 -5.93 -7.72 -30.14
CA LEU A 895 -4.48 -7.84 -30.14
C LEU A 895 -4.07 -8.62 -28.89
N ARG A 896 -3.21 -9.63 -29.03
CA ARG A 896 -2.75 -10.47 -27.94
C ARG A 896 -1.26 -10.31 -27.72
N ASP A 897 -0.82 -10.04 -26.49
CA ASP A 897 0.60 -10.00 -26.15
C ASP A 897 1.22 -11.40 -25.99
N ARG A 898 2.51 -11.48 -25.64
CA ARG A 898 3.20 -12.75 -25.38
C ARG A 898 2.71 -13.47 -24.11
N ASN A 899 2.02 -12.76 -23.21
CA ASN A 899 1.52 -13.25 -21.94
C ASN A 899 0.03 -13.63 -21.99
N ASN A 900 -0.57 -13.73 -23.19
CA ASN A 900 -1.99 -13.96 -23.42
C ASN A 900 -2.94 -12.84 -22.92
N ARG A 901 -2.47 -11.61 -22.66
CA ARG A 901 -3.38 -10.47 -22.43
C ARG A 901 -3.97 -9.99 -23.74
N LEU A 902 -5.26 -9.70 -23.70
CA LEU A 902 -6.05 -9.23 -24.84
C LEU A 902 -6.23 -7.71 -24.73
N PHE A 903 -5.95 -7.02 -25.84
CA PHE A 903 -6.13 -5.59 -26.00
C PHE A 903 -7.16 -5.34 -27.12
N PRO A 904 -8.20 -4.55 -26.85
CA PRO A 904 -9.24 -4.32 -27.85
C PRO A 904 -8.71 -3.48 -29.02
N CYS A 905 -9.20 -3.80 -30.23
CA CYS A 905 -9.12 -2.89 -31.37
C CYS A 905 -10.57 -2.50 -31.72
N ASN A 906 -10.91 -1.24 -31.49
CA ASN A 906 -12.26 -0.73 -31.68
C ASN A 906 -12.60 -0.70 -33.16
N ILE A 907 -13.51 -1.56 -33.60
CA ILE A 907 -13.87 -1.69 -35.02
C ILE A 907 -14.54 -0.39 -35.50
N VAL A 908 -13.97 0.19 -36.55
CA VAL A 908 -14.50 1.37 -37.26
C VAL A 908 -15.39 0.92 -38.41
N SER A 909 -14.96 -0.08 -39.20
CA SER A 909 -15.78 -0.68 -40.25
C SER A 909 -15.37 -2.12 -40.58
N ILE A 910 -16.31 -2.91 -41.09
CA ILE A 910 -16.09 -4.29 -41.57
C ILE A 910 -16.64 -4.43 -42.99
N GLN A 911 -15.81 -4.97 -43.88
CA GLN A 911 -16.16 -5.45 -45.22
C GLN A 911 -15.78 -6.93 -45.31
N SER A 912 -16.35 -7.68 -46.28
CA SER A 912 -16.10 -9.13 -46.41
C SER A 912 -14.63 -9.51 -46.62
N ASN A 913 -13.79 -8.55 -47.03
CA ASN A 913 -12.38 -8.71 -47.29
C ASN A 913 -11.46 -7.77 -46.49
N GLN A 914 -11.99 -6.84 -45.68
CA GLN A 914 -11.18 -5.91 -44.90
C GLN A 914 -11.88 -5.51 -43.59
N ILE A 915 -11.11 -5.43 -42.50
CA ILE A 915 -11.52 -4.82 -41.23
C ILE A 915 -10.67 -3.59 -41.00
N HIS A 916 -11.30 -2.46 -40.66
CA HIS A 916 -10.63 -1.26 -40.16
C HIS A 916 -10.99 -1.08 -38.69
N CYS A 917 -9.99 -1.06 -37.82
CA CYS A 917 -10.16 -0.84 -36.38
C CYS A 917 -9.12 0.13 -35.83
N GLN A 918 -9.42 0.75 -34.70
CA GLN A 918 -8.52 1.65 -34.00
C GLN A 918 -8.03 0.99 -32.70
N THR A 919 -6.71 0.86 -32.51
CA THR A 919 -6.13 0.20 -31.33
C THR A 919 -6.51 0.92 -30.04
N ALA A 920 -6.93 0.20 -28.99
CA ALA A 920 -7.05 0.77 -27.66
C ALA A 920 -5.68 1.02 -27.00
N SER A 921 -5.65 1.82 -25.94
CA SER A 921 -4.44 2.04 -25.16
C SER A 921 -3.99 0.76 -24.46
N THR A 922 -2.69 0.48 -24.49
CA THR A 922 -2.07 -0.59 -23.68
C THR A 922 -1.84 -0.16 -22.24
N ALA A 923 -2.08 1.12 -21.92
CA ALA A 923 -1.92 1.68 -20.59
C ALA A 923 -2.65 0.85 -19.54
N ARG A 924 -1.87 0.26 -18.62
CA ARG A 924 -2.40 -0.42 -17.45
C ARG A 924 -3.19 0.59 -16.60
N GLN A 925 -4.30 0.15 -16.03
CA GLN A 925 -4.95 0.88 -14.94
C GLN A 925 -4.55 0.24 -13.62
N VAL A 926 -4.11 1.06 -12.67
CA VAL A 926 -3.75 0.62 -11.33
C VAL A 926 -4.66 1.32 -10.34
N THR A 927 -5.25 0.56 -9.42
CA THR A 927 -6.16 1.11 -8.41
C THR A 927 -5.46 1.15 -7.05
N ILE A 928 -5.51 2.29 -6.39
CA ILE A 928 -5.04 2.50 -5.03
C ILE A 928 -6.24 2.84 -4.14
N THR A 929 -6.40 2.16 -3.02
CA THR A 929 -7.59 2.28 -2.17
C THR A 929 -7.26 2.84 -0.79
N SER A 930 -8.21 3.53 -0.14
CA SER A 930 -8.08 3.96 1.26
C SER A 930 -8.22 2.82 2.28
N ASN A 931 -8.27 1.56 1.83
CA ASN A 931 -8.54 0.39 2.67
C ASN A 931 -7.29 -0.14 3.39
N GLY A 932 -6.18 0.60 3.35
CA GLY A 932 -4.98 0.25 4.10
C GLY A 932 -5.18 0.45 5.60
N ILE A 933 -4.36 -0.24 6.38
CA ILE A 933 -4.41 -0.25 7.84
C ILE A 933 -3.13 0.41 8.38
N HIS A 934 -3.31 1.45 9.20
CA HIS A 934 -2.23 2.06 9.97
C HIS A 934 -2.08 1.36 11.34
N PRO A 935 -0.86 1.10 11.86
CA PRO A 935 -0.68 0.40 13.13
C PRO A 935 -1.32 1.11 14.33
N THR A 936 -1.32 2.44 14.31
CA THR A 936 -1.84 3.28 15.41
C THR A 936 -3.30 3.72 15.20
N PHE A 937 -3.68 4.05 13.96
CA PHE A 937 -4.98 4.67 13.66
C PHE A 937 -5.99 3.67 13.08
N GLY A 938 -5.54 2.51 12.63
CA GLY A 938 -6.38 1.43 12.12
C GLY A 938 -6.71 1.56 10.63
N PHE A 939 -7.78 0.87 10.23
CA PHE A 939 -8.29 0.84 8.86
C PHE A 939 -8.73 2.24 8.39
N GLY A 940 -8.49 2.59 7.12
CA GLY A 940 -8.86 3.89 6.56
C GLY A 940 -7.76 4.96 6.65
N TYR A 941 -6.67 4.67 7.37
CA TYR A 941 -5.57 5.61 7.61
C TYR A 941 -4.29 5.24 6.85
N ALA A 942 -4.38 4.40 5.82
CA ALA A 942 -3.27 4.07 4.94
C ALA A 942 -3.73 3.76 3.51
N TRP A 943 -2.89 4.07 2.52
CA TRP A 943 -3.14 3.66 1.14
C TRP A 943 -2.80 2.19 0.98
N PHE A 944 -3.64 1.46 0.23
CA PHE A 944 -3.37 0.10 -0.16
C PHE A 944 -3.55 -0.08 -1.67
N PRO A 945 -2.48 -0.40 -2.39
CA PRO A 945 -1.07 -0.40 -1.97
C PRO A 945 -0.55 1.02 -1.65
N SER A 946 0.44 1.15 -0.76
CA SER A 946 1.05 2.45 -0.39
C SER A 946 2.19 2.87 -1.34
N ARG A 947 2.79 1.91 -2.05
CA ARG A 947 3.80 2.13 -3.09
C ARG A 947 3.52 1.21 -4.26
N GLU A 948 3.55 1.73 -5.47
CA GLU A 948 3.32 0.96 -6.70
C GLU A 948 4.34 1.29 -7.78
N THR A 949 4.75 0.26 -8.52
CA THR A 949 5.63 0.41 -9.69
C THR A 949 4.81 0.21 -10.97
N VAL A 950 4.80 1.23 -11.81
CA VAL A 950 3.97 1.31 -13.01
C VAL A 950 4.81 1.65 -14.24
N GLN A 951 4.33 1.29 -15.43
CA GLN A 951 5.00 1.68 -16.67
C GLN A 951 4.56 3.08 -17.12
N GLN A 952 5.41 3.76 -17.87
CA GLN A 952 5.08 5.02 -18.52
C GLN A 952 3.77 4.91 -19.32
N GLY A 953 2.87 5.87 -19.14
CA GLY A 953 1.52 5.90 -19.69
C GLY A 953 0.44 5.23 -18.85
N THR A 954 0.79 4.57 -17.73
CA THR A 954 -0.20 3.99 -16.80
C THR A 954 -1.10 5.08 -16.22
N VAL A 955 -2.40 4.78 -16.13
CA VAL A 955 -3.36 5.60 -15.39
C VAL A 955 -3.51 5.00 -13.99
N VAL A 956 -3.14 5.77 -12.97
CA VAL A 956 -3.38 5.39 -11.57
C VAL A 956 -4.67 6.04 -11.11
N THR A 957 -5.57 5.21 -10.58
CA THR A 957 -6.85 5.62 -10.01
C THR A 957 -6.83 5.41 -8.51
N TRP A 958 -6.95 6.48 -7.75
CA TRP A 958 -7.20 6.40 -6.32
C TRP A 958 -8.69 6.33 -6.07
N TYR A 959 -9.10 5.46 -5.16
CA TYR A 959 -10.47 5.30 -4.68
C TYR A 959 -10.50 5.40 -3.17
N TRP A 960 -11.42 6.17 -2.62
CA TRP A 960 -11.56 6.30 -1.17
C TRP A 960 -13.01 6.31 -0.71
N SER A 961 -13.22 5.82 0.51
CA SER A 961 -14.51 5.85 1.20
C SER A 961 -14.30 5.83 2.71
N SER A 962 -14.93 6.75 3.44
CA SER A 962 -14.97 6.76 4.90
C SER A 962 -16.24 6.10 5.46
N ALA A 963 -17.06 5.44 4.63
CA ALA A 963 -18.37 4.92 5.05
C ALA A 963 -18.28 3.88 6.18
N GLU A 964 -17.15 3.18 6.28
CA GLU A 964 -16.89 2.14 7.28
C GLU A 964 -16.23 2.72 8.56
N LEU A 965 -15.93 4.01 8.59
CA LEU A 965 -15.28 4.69 9.71
C LEU A 965 -16.31 5.36 10.64
N ARG A 966 -16.03 5.36 11.96
CA ARG A 966 -16.93 5.98 12.96
C ARG A 966 -17.00 7.51 12.86
N SER A 967 -15.95 8.14 12.35
CA SER A 967 -15.88 9.58 12.13
C SER A 967 -15.63 9.84 10.64
N PRO A 968 -16.32 10.82 10.02
CA PRO A 968 -16.11 11.14 8.62
C PRO A 968 -14.71 11.71 8.43
N VAL A 969 -13.92 10.98 7.64
CA VAL A 969 -12.59 11.36 7.16
C VAL A 969 -12.76 11.96 5.77
N TYR A 970 -12.07 13.06 5.46
CA TYR A 970 -12.09 13.66 4.13
C TYR A 970 -10.73 13.49 3.47
N TYR A 971 -10.73 13.00 2.24
CA TYR A 971 -9.52 12.73 1.48
C TYR A 971 -9.35 13.75 0.37
N LYS A 972 -8.13 14.24 0.21
CA LYS A 972 -7.67 15.06 -0.92
C LYS A 972 -6.30 14.55 -1.33
N ILE A 973 -6.05 14.29 -2.60
CA ILE A 973 -4.76 13.74 -3.06
C ILE A 973 -3.97 14.85 -3.71
N GLN A 974 -2.73 15.04 -3.25
CA GLN A 974 -1.86 16.09 -3.78
C GLN A 974 -0.43 15.57 -3.96
N GLN A 975 0.18 15.94 -5.08
CA GLN A 975 1.58 15.65 -5.35
C GLN A 975 2.51 16.53 -4.51
N VAL A 976 3.57 15.91 -3.96
CA VAL A 976 4.62 16.59 -3.17
C VAL A 976 6.02 16.33 -3.72
N ALA A 977 6.96 17.18 -3.33
CA ALA A 977 8.31 17.18 -3.89
C ALA A 977 9.12 15.91 -3.56
N ASN A 978 8.92 15.31 -2.38
CA ASN A 978 9.64 14.11 -1.93
C ASN A 978 8.85 13.35 -0.85
N ALA A 979 9.36 12.20 -0.40
CA ALA A 979 8.70 11.27 0.53
C ALA A 979 8.24 11.89 1.86
N TYR A 980 8.94 12.91 2.35
CA TYR A 980 8.70 13.52 3.66
C TYR A 980 8.25 14.99 3.60
N SER A 981 8.37 15.65 2.45
CA SER A 981 7.93 17.03 2.25
C SER A 981 6.41 17.16 2.35
N THR A 982 5.96 18.36 2.73
CA THR A 982 4.57 18.84 2.63
C THR A 982 4.43 19.91 1.56
N GLU A 983 5.52 20.33 0.91
CA GLU A 983 5.52 21.31 -0.17
C GLU A 983 4.91 20.70 -1.43
N LEU A 984 3.89 21.39 -1.94
CA LEU A 984 3.18 21.01 -3.14
C LEU A 984 4.02 21.29 -4.37
N VAL A 985 4.05 20.36 -5.32
CA VAL A 985 4.71 20.58 -6.60
C VAL A 985 3.88 21.56 -7.43
N PRO A 986 4.44 22.69 -7.91
CA PRO A 986 3.73 23.59 -8.81
C PRO A 986 3.27 22.85 -10.06
N ASN A 987 1.97 22.92 -10.39
CA ASN A 987 1.33 22.16 -11.48
C ASN A 987 1.41 20.62 -11.34
N GLY A 988 1.63 20.11 -10.12
CA GLY A 988 1.48 18.69 -9.82
C GLY A 988 0.01 18.25 -9.81
N PHE A 989 -0.24 16.94 -9.71
CA PHE A 989 -1.60 16.43 -9.65
C PHE A 989 -2.29 16.75 -8.32
N ASP A 990 -3.56 17.16 -8.39
CA ASP A 990 -4.41 17.50 -7.25
C ASP A 990 -5.86 17.03 -7.54
N SER A 991 -6.47 16.33 -6.58
CA SER A 991 -7.84 15.80 -6.71
C SER A 991 -8.95 16.85 -6.49
N GLY A 992 -8.61 18.08 -6.15
CA GLY A 992 -9.57 19.18 -5.89
C GLY A 992 -10.00 19.27 -4.43
N SER A 993 -11.28 19.52 -4.18
CA SER A 993 -11.82 19.63 -2.82
C SER A 993 -11.80 18.29 -2.07
N ALA A 994 -11.59 18.32 -0.75
CA ALA A 994 -11.58 17.10 0.05
C ALA A 994 -12.98 16.48 0.15
N THR A 995 -13.10 15.16 -0.06
CA THR A 995 -14.38 14.43 -0.01
C THR A 995 -14.30 13.17 0.85
N SER A 996 -15.42 12.76 1.45
CA SER A 996 -15.50 11.54 2.28
C SER A 996 -15.53 10.24 1.47
N SER A 997 -15.95 10.31 0.22
CA SER A 997 -15.79 9.25 -0.77
C SER A 997 -15.54 9.85 -2.15
N GLY A 998 -14.87 9.10 -3.02
CA GLY A 998 -14.55 9.60 -4.35
C GLY A 998 -13.48 8.77 -5.07
N SER A 999 -13.18 9.22 -6.28
CA SER A 999 -12.11 8.68 -7.10
C SER A 999 -11.38 9.77 -7.86
N PHE A 1000 -10.09 9.62 -8.03
CA PHE A 1000 -9.25 10.50 -8.83
C PHE A 1000 -8.33 9.68 -9.71
N SER A 1001 -8.17 10.06 -10.98
CA SER A 1001 -7.28 9.38 -11.92
C SER A 1001 -6.23 10.33 -12.47
N TYR A 1002 -4.99 9.86 -12.58
CA TYR A 1002 -3.90 10.60 -13.20
C TYR A 1002 -3.06 9.69 -14.09
N GLN A 1003 -2.67 10.20 -15.26
CA GLN A 1003 -1.84 9.47 -16.23
C GLN A 1003 -0.37 9.86 -16.06
N PHE A 1004 0.50 8.87 -15.88
CA PHE A 1004 1.92 9.09 -15.65
C PHE A 1004 2.74 8.95 -16.93
N ASP A 1005 2.98 10.06 -17.63
CA ASP A 1005 3.69 10.04 -18.92
C ASP A 1005 5.21 10.25 -18.82
N ARG A 1006 5.76 10.42 -17.61
CA ARG A 1006 7.19 10.64 -17.40
C ARG A 1006 7.75 9.60 -16.44
N VAL A 1007 8.91 9.04 -16.81
CA VAL A 1007 9.69 8.15 -15.94
C VAL A 1007 10.19 8.93 -14.73
N GLY A 1008 10.11 8.32 -13.54
CA GLY A 1008 10.52 8.92 -12.28
C GLY A 1008 9.70 8.42 -11.09
N THR A 1009 10.09 8.84 -9.90
CA THR A 1009 9.35 8.55 -8.66
C THR A 1009 8.50 9.77 -8.29
N PHE A 1010 7.21 9.54 -8.09
CA PHE A 1010 6.23 10.56 -7.73
C PHE A 1010 5.70 10.28 -6.33
N TYR A 1011 5.75 11.31 -5.49
CA TYR A 1011 5.28 11.26 -4.12
C TYR A 1011 3.97 12.01 -4.00
N TYR A 1012 3.03 11.46 -3.24
CA TYR A 1012 1.77 12.12 -2.95
C TYR A 1012 1.40 11.96 -1.49
N LEU A 1013 0.60 12.90 -1.00
CA LEU A 1013 0.00 12.82 0.31
C LEU A 1013 -1.49 13.15 0.23
N ALA A 1014 -2.22 12.67 1.25
CA ALA A 1014 -3.58 13.07 1.51
C ALA A 1014 -3.67 13.81 2.85
N PRO A 1015 -3.80 15.16 2.85
CA PRO A 1015 -3.81 15.93 4.07
C PRO A 1015 -5.20 15.90 4.72
N ASN A 1016 -5.24 16.11 6.03
CA ASN A 1016 -6.47 16.37 6.82
C ASN A 1016 -7.45 15.19 6.92
N ILE A 1017 -6.93 13.98 7.10
CA ILE A 1017 -7.76 12.79 7.37
C ILE A 1017 -8.57 12.98 8.66
N ASP A 1018 -7.96 13.63 9.65
CA ASP A 1018 -8.56 13.95 10.93
C ASP A 1018 -8.05 15.33 11.38
N GLN A 1019 -8.97 16.31 11.48
CA GLN A 1019 -8.65 17.70 11.84
C GLN A 1019 -8.02 17.83 13.24
N SER A 1020 -8.13 16.80 14.08
CA SER A 1020 -7.60 16.80 15.46
C SER A 1020 -6.18 16.25 15.60
N SER A 1021 -5.73 15.35 14.70
CA SER A 1021 -4.45 14.66 14.81
C SER A 1021 -3.37 15.12 13.83
N GLY A 1022 -3.73 15.87 12.78
CA GLY A 1022 -2.77 16.38 11.78
C GLY A 1022 -2.09 15.29 10.95
N TYR A 1023 -2.60 14.05 10.98
CA TYR A 1023 -2.05 12.93 10.23
C TYR A 1023 -2.38 13.01 8.73
N ALA A 1024 -1.42 12.60 7.88
CA ALA A 1024 -1.57 12.54 6.43
C ALA A 1024 -1.13 11.18 5.88
N MET A 1025 -1.96 10.57 5.04
CA MET A 1025 -1.60 9.34 4.33
C MET A 1025 -0.65 9.66 3.19
N ARG A 1026 0.47 8.95 3.10
CA ARG A 1026 1.47 9.14 2.04
C ARG A 1026 1.52 7.94 1.12
N GLY A 1027 1.90 8.17 -0.13
CA GLY A 1027 2.18 7.08 -1.06
C GLY A 1027 3.16 7.45 -2.16
N VAL A 1028 3.60 6.42 -2.89
CA VAL A 1028 4.68 6.52 -3.88
C VAL A 1028 4.30 5.80 -5.17
N ILE A 1029 4.52 6.44 -6.31
CA ILE A 1029 4.39 5.84 -7.64
C ILE A 1029 5.76 5.86 -8.32
N ASP A 1030 6.33 4.69 -8.58
CA ASP A 1030 7.56 4.54 -9.35
C ASP A 1030 7.20 4.25 -10.81
N VAL A 1031 7.49 5.19 -11.70
CA VAL A 1031 7.18 5.07 -13.13
C VAL A 1031 8.43 4.64 -13.88
N VAL A 1032 8.42 3.43 -14.44
CA VAL A 1032 9.49 2.88 -15.27
C VAL A 1032 9.20 3.07 -16.77
N ALA A 1033 10.24 3.06 -17.60
CA ALA A 1033 10.07 3.19 -19.05
C ALA A 1033 9.21 2.04 -19.61
N LEU A 1034 8.36 2.35 -20.59
CA LEU A 1034 7.58 1.33 -21.29
C LEU A 1034 8.49 0.56 -22.26
N GLU A 1035 8.52 -0.77 -22.14
CA GLU A 1035 9.24 -1.63 -23.08
C GLU A 1035 8.37 -1.95 -24.30
N PRO A 1036 8.95 -2.00 -25.53
CA PRO A 1036 8.21 -2.36 -26.72
C PRO A 1036 7.75 -3.82 -26.68
N GLU A 1037 6.45 -4.04 -26.89
CA GLU A 1037 5.82 -5.36 -26.82
C GLU A 1037 5.36 -5.85 -28.20
N ILE A 1038 5.57 -7.15 -28.49
CA ILE A 1038 5.11 -7.77 -29.74
C ILE A 1038 3.69 -8.30 -29.53
N MET A 1039 2.78 -7.89 -30.39
CA MET A 1039 1.36 -8.21 -30.34
C MET A 1039 0.96 -9.08 -31.53
N THR A 1040 0.09 -10.06 -31.31
CA THR A 1040 -0.49 -10.95 -32.32
C THR A 1040 -1.92 -10.50 -32.60
N VAL A 1041 -2.30 -10.36 -33.87
CA VAL A 1041 -3.67 -10.00 -34.24
C VAL A 1041 -4.51 -11.26 -34.29
N GLU A 1042 -5.57 -11.31 -33.49
CA GLU A 1042 -6.53 -12.40 -33.46
C GLU A 1042 -7.88 -11.93 -33.96
N THR A 1043 -8.41 -12.61 -34.98
CA THR A 1043 -9.78 -12.45 -35.45
C THR A 1043 -10.62 -13.61 -34.94
N ILE A 1044 -11.63 -13.32 -34.13
CA ILE A 1044 -12.48 -14.31 -33.45
C ILE A 1044 -13.90 -14.20 -34.02
N TRP A 1045 -14.57 -15.35 -34.17
CA TRP A 1045 -15.96 -15.43 -34.61
C TRP A 1045 -16.82 -16.10 -33.53
N ASP A 1046 -17.69 -15.31 -32.90
CA ASP A 1046 -18.39 -15.67 -31.65
C ASP A 1046 -19.37 -16.85 -31.78
N LYS A 1047 -19.78 -17.22 -33.00
CA LYS A 1047 -20.86 -18.21 -33.20
C LYS A 1047 -20.46 -19.66 -32.92
N PHE A 1048 -19.16 -19.97 -32.79
CA PHE A 1048 -18.67 -21.36 -32.70
C PHE A 1048 -17.56 -21.60 -31.67
N THR A 1049 -17.31 -20.68 -30.73
CA THR A 1049 -16.29 -20.86 -29.69
C THR A 1049 -16.88 -20.84 -28.28
N GLY A 1050 -16.68 -21.93 -27.52
CA GLY A 1050 -16.89 -22.02 -26.07
C GLY A 1050 -15.63 -22.54 -25.38
N SER A 1051 -15.37 -22.11 -24.14
CA SER A 1051 -14.25 -22.64 -23.33
C SER A 1051 -14.77 -23.42 -22.12
N ILE A 1052 -14.23 -24.61 -21.89
CA ILE A 1052 -14.53 -25.44 -20.72
C ILE A 1052 -13.24 -25.58 -19.90
N ILE A 1053 -13.30 -25.26 -18.61
CA ILE A 1053 -12.18 -25.42 -17.67
C ILE A 1053 -12.53 -26.56 -16.72
N CYS A 1054 -11.67 -27.57 -16.62
CA CYS A 1054 -11.82 -28.70 -15.71
C CYS A 1054 -10.48 -29.03 -15.03
N THR A 1055 -10.53 -29.48 -13.77
CA THR A 1055 -9.35 -29.92 -13.02
C THR A 1055 -9.27 -31.45 -13.03
N VAL A 1056 -8.11 -31.99 -13.39
CA VAL A 1056 -7.86 -33.44 -13.47
C VAL A 1056 -7.71 -34.03 -12.05
N GLY A 1057 -8.35 -35.18 -11.79
CA GLY A 1057 -8.29 -35.87 -10.49
C GLY A 1057 -6.94 -36.56 -10.20
N LEU A 1058 -6.67 -36.83 -8.92
CA LEU A 1058 -5.37 -37.31 -8.41
C LEU A 1058 -4.97 -38.74 -8.82
N ASN A 1059 -5.84 -39.52 -9.48
CA ASN A 1059 -5.64 -40.95 -9.76
C ASN A 1059 -5.31 -41.26 -11.24
N LEU A 1060 -4.98 -40.24 -12.04
CA LEU A 1060 -4.70 -40.44 -13.45
C LEU A 1060 -3.33 -41.13 -13.65
N SER A 1061 -3.29 -42.11 -14.56
CA SER A 1061 -2.08 -42.83 -14.94
C SER A 1061 -1.19 -42.00 -15.87
N ALA A 1062 0.13 -42.21 -15.86
CA ALA A 1062 0.96 -41.62 -16.90
C ALA A 1062 0.55 -42.15 -18.28
N GLY A 1063 0.42 -41.27 -19.26
CA GLY A 1063 -0.06 -41.61 -20.60
C GLY A 1063 -0.80 -40.49 -21.32
N HIS A 1064 -1.17 -40.76 -22.57
CA HIS A 1064 -2.02 -39.90 -23.38
C HIS A 1064 -3.49 -40.26 -23.16
N HIS A 1065 -4.28 -39.30 -22.67
CA HIS A 1065 -5.70 -39.45 -22.40
C HIS A 1065 -6.48 -38.62 -23.40
N ALA A 1066 -7.31 -39.25 -24.23
CA ALA A 1066 -8.13 -38.52 -25.19
C ALA A 1066 -9.12 -37.60 -24.45
N VAL A 1067 -9.10 -36.31 -24.79
CA VAL A 1067 -10.04 -35.33 -24.23
C VAL A 1067 -11.26 -35.33 -25.12
N THR A 1068 -12.38 -35.79 -24.58
CA THR A 1068 -13.67 -35.79 -25.28
C THR A 1068 -14.65 -34.92 -24.51
N VAL A 1069 -15.17 -33.89 -25.16
CA VAL A 1069 -16.24 -33.05 -24.62
C VAL A 1069 -17.56 -33.58 -25.16
N HIS A 1070 -18.44 -34.02 -24.27
CA HIS A 1070 -19.80 -34.37 -24.64
C HIS A 1070 -20.70 -33.14 -24.49
N VAL A 1071 -21.32 -32.70 -25.58
CA VAL A 1071 -22.34 -31.66 -25.56
C VAL A 1071 -23.69 -32.34 -25.77
N ASP A 1072 -24.61 -32.17 -24.81
CA ASP A 1072 -25.96 -32.72 -24.94
C ASP A 1072 -26.59 -32.18 -26.26
N GLU A 1073 -27.31 -33.05 -26.98
CA GLU A 1073 -27.89 -32.83 -28.31
C GLU A 1073 -26.92 -32.75 -29.51
N ILE A 1074 -25.63 -32.51 -29.31
CA ILE A 1074 -24.62 -32.40 -30.39
C ILE A 1074 -23.69 -33.63 -30.44
N GLY A 1075 -23.42 -34.26 -29.29
CA GLY A 1075 -22.59 -35.47 -29.18
C GLY A 1075 -21.17 -35.21 -28.69
N ASN A 1076 -20.29 -36.19 -28.92
CA ASN A 1076 -18.88 -36.13 -28.50
C ASN A 1076 -18.06 -35.27 -29.48
N SER A 1077 -17.15 -34.46 -28.96
CA SER A 1077 -16.10 -33.82 -29.75
C SER A 1077 -15.19 -34.86 -30.42
N ASN A 1078 -14.40 -34.43 -31.42
CA ASN A 1078 -13.35 -35.28 -31.95
C ASN A 1078 -12.36 -35.66 -30.84
N SER A 1079 -11.85 -36.90 -30.89
CA SER A 1079 -10.94 -37.45 -29.87
C SER A 1079 -9.46 -37.31 -30.24
N ASP A 1080 -9.14 -36.38 -31.15
CA ASP A 1080 -7.78 -36.23 -31.69
C ASP A 1080 -6.88 -35.41 -30.77
N ILE A 1081 -7.44 -34.79 -29.73
CA ILE A 1081 -6.72 -34.01 -28.73
C ILE A 1081 -6.51 -34.85 -27.48
N PHE A 1082 -5.25 -34.94 -27.04
CA PHE A 1082 -4.84 -35.75 -25.90
C PHE A 1082 -4.28 -34.86 -24.78
N TYR A 1083 -4.71 -35.13 -23.54
CA TYR A 1083 -4.04 -34.66 -22.34
C TYR A 1083 -2.94 -35.66 -21.98
N THR A 1084 -1.71 -35.18 -21.83
CA THR A 1084 -0.59 -36.04 -21.44
C THR A 1084 -0.33 -35.87 -19.96
N HIS A 1085 -0.40 -36.97 -19.21
CA HIS A 1085 0.02 -37.01 -17.81
C HIS A 1085 1.43 -37.60 -17.72
N ASP A 1086 2.37 -36.83 -17.18
CA ASP A 1086 3.76 -37.23 -17.10
C ASP A 1086 4.04 -38.27 -16.01
N LEU A 1087 5.05 -39.12 -16.26
CA LEU A 1087 5.60 -40.04 -15.27
C LEU A 1087 6.75 -39.37 -14.51
N PHE A 1088 6.66 -39.32 -13.18
CA PHE A 1088 7.69 -38.73 -12.32
C PHE A 1088 8.20 -39.72 -11.28
N ILE A 1089 9.52 -39.73 -11.05
CA ILE A 1089 10.17 -40.51 -9.99
C ILE A 1089 10.80 -39.53 -9.00
N THR A 1090 10.32 -39.56 -7.77
CA THR A 1090 10.84 -38.75 -6.65
C THR A 1090 12.07 -39.41 -6.03
N SER A 1091 12.03 -40.73 -5.80
CA SER A 1091 13.16 -41.45 -5.20
C SER A 1091 13.11 -42.96 -5.47
N ALA A 1092 14.24 -43.64 -5.33
CA ALA A 1092 14.37 -45.09 -5.29
C ALA A 1092 15.28 -45.47 -4.10
N THR A 1093 14.74 -46.22 -3.14
CA THR A 1093 15.41 -46.51 -1.87
C THR A 1093 15.33 -47.99 -1.51
N PRO A 1094 16.45 -48.65 -1.20
CA PRO A 1094 17.84 -48.15 -1.30
C PRO A 1094 18.25 -47.91 -2.77
N SER A 1095 19.15 -46.95 -3.01
CA SER A 1095 19.67 -46.61 -4.35
C SER A 1095 20.91 -47.42 -4.76
N GLU A 1096 21.31 -48.39 -3.93
CA GLU A 1096 22.45 -49.27 -4.14
C GLU A 1096 22.20 -50.70 -3.62
N GLY A 1097 22.86 -51.70 -4.24
CA GLY A 1097 22.70 -53.12 -3.90
C GLY A 1097 23.84 -54.01 -4.42
N GLY A 1098 23.83 -55.29 -4.05
CA GLY A 1098 24.82 -56.29 -4.50
C GLY A 1098 24.49 -56.92 -5.85
N TYR A 1099 25.49 -57.43 -6.57
CA TYR A 1099 25.35 -58.06 -7.90
C TYR A 1099 24.48 -59.32 -7.91
N GLY A 1100 24.29 -59.97 -6.74
CA GLY A 1100 23.48 -61.18 -6.60
C GLY A 1100 21.96 -60.97 -6.74
N GLY A 1101 21.48 -59.73 -6.87
CA GLY A 1101 20.05 -59.41 -6.95
C GLY A 1101 19.28 -59.73 -5.66
N GLY A 1102 17.95 -59.66 -5.72
CA GLY A 1102 17.05 -60.02 -4.61
C GLY A 1102 16.79 -58.91 -3.57
N LEU A 1103 17.39 -57.73 -3.72
CA LEU A 1103 17.10 -56.57 -2.89
C LEU A 1103 15.77 -55.92 -3.29
N SER A 1104 14.90 -55.61 -2.32
CA SER A 1104 13.65 -54.88 -2.55
C SER A 1104 13.91 -53.36 -2.54
N VAL A 1105 13.57 -52.70 -3.64
CA VAL A 1105 13.73 -51.25 -3.85
C VAL A 1105 12.36 -50.61 -3.94
N MET A 1106 12.08 -49.68 -3.03
CA MET A 1106 10.87 -48.87 -3.05
C MET A 1106 11.09 -47.63 -3.91
N ILE A 1107 10.20 -47.39 -4.87
CA ILE A 1107 10.24 -46.27 -5.80
C ILE A 1107 9.04 -45.38 -5.53
N LEU A 1108 9.29 -44.12 -5.18
CA LEU A 1108 8.26 -43.11 -4.94
C LEU A 1108 8.19 -42.13 -6.12
N GLY A 1109 7.00 -41.64 -6.44
CA GLY A 1109 6.76 -40.77 -7.59
C GLY A 1109 5.28 -40.48 -7.82
N TYR A 1110 4.90 -40.18 -9.05
CA TYR A 1110 3.50 -39.99 -9.47
C TYR A 1110 3.30 -40.57 -10.88
N GLY A 1111 2.08 -41.04 -11.16
CA GLY A 1111 1.70 -41.60 -12.47
C GLY A 1111 1.86 -43.12 -12.58
N PHE A 1112 1.97 -43.85 -11.47
CA PHE A 1112 2.27 -45.29 -11.46
C PHE A 1112 1.08 -46.24 -11.69
N ASN A 1113 -0.14 -45.70 -11.78
CA ASN A 1113 -1.36 -46.49 -11.88
C ASN A 1113 -1.66 -46.94 -13.32
N GLY A 1114 -0.84 -47.80 -13.93
CA GLY A 1114 -1.02 -48.26 -15.32
C GLY A 1114 -1.31 -49.75 -15.44
N THR A 1115 -1.83 -50.17 -16.60
CA THR A 1115 -2.00 -51.60 -16.93
C THR A 1115 -0.69 -52.25 -17.35
N ASP A 1116 0.24 -51.47 -17.91
CA ASP A 1116 1.58 -51.91 -18.33
C ASP A 1116 2.67 -51.13 -17.55
N VAL A 1117 3.02 -51.61 -16.36
CA VAL A 1117 4.13 -51.07 -15.55
C VAL A 1117 5.33 -52.01 -15.65
N THR A 1118 6.45 -51.50 -16.17
CA THR A 1118 7.73 -52.24 -16.20
C THR A 1118 8.83 -51.45 -15.53
N ILE A 1119 9.70 -52.14 -14.80
CA ILE A 1119 10.86 -51.54 -14.14
C ILE A 1119 12.09 -52.33 -14.55
N ASN A 1120 13.05 -51.63 -15.16
CA ASN A 1120 14.32 -52.21 -15.61
C ASN A 1120 15.48 -51.53 -14.89
N ILE A 1121 16.42 -52.30 -14.38
CA ILE A 1121 17.67 -51.82 -13.80
C ILE A 1121 18.81 -52.35 -14.67
N CYS A 1122 19.69 -51.47 -15.18
CA CYS A 1122 20.78 -51.86 -16.08
C CYS A 1122 20.31 -52.66 -17.32
N ASN A 1123 19.14 -52.30 -17.88
CA ASN A 1123 18.47 -53.03 -18.97
C ASN A 1123 18.06 -54.48 -18.63
N GLN A 1124 18.05 -54.88 -17.36
CA GLN A 1124 17.48 -56.13 -16.88
C GLN A 1124 16.16 -55.85 -16.16
N SER A 1125 15.13 -56.64 -16.44
CA SER A 1125 13.84 -56.50 -15.77
C SER A 1125 13.93 -56.94 -14.31
N CYS A 1126 13.25 -56.21 -13.42
CA CYS A 1126 13.13 -56.60 -12.02
C CYS A 1126 12.56 -58.02 -11.87
N LEU A 1127 13.01 -58.76 -10.85
CA LEU A 1127 12.53 -60.12 -10.56
C LEU A 1127 11.03 -60.13 -10.21
N SER A 1128 10.55 -59.07 -9.58
CA SER A 1128 9.14 -58.79 -9.38
C SER A 1128 8.91 -57.29 -9.33
N VAL A 1129 7.70 -56.87 -9.73
CA VAL A 1129 7.20 -55.50 -9.63
C VAL A 1129 5.85 -55.54 -8.93
N GLU A 1130 5.69 -54.76 -7.88
CA GLU A 1130 4.43 -54.61 -7.15
C GLU A 1130 3.99 -53.13 -7.20
N ILE A 1131 2.73 -52.91 -7.58
CA ILE A 1131 2.11 -51.59 -7.64
C ILE A 1131 1.36 -51.37 -6.32
N VAL A 1132 1.91 -50.52 -5.44
CA VAL A 1132 1.32 -50.26 -4.12
C VAL A 1132 0.28 -49.14 -4.20
N SER A 1133 0.57 -48.10 -4.98
CA SER A 1133 -0.35 -46.99 -5.26
C SER A 1133 0.08 -46.24 -6.53
N ASN A 1134 -0.68 -45.20 -6.92
CA ASN A 1134 -0.28 -44.28 -8.00
C ASN A 1134 1.01 -43.50 -7.70
N VAL A 1135 1.52 -43.56 -6.46
CA VAL A 1135 2.73 -42.86 -6.01
C VAL A 1135 3.84 -43.78 -5.47
N GLN A 1136 3.60 -45.09 -5.40
CA GLN A 1136 4.55 -46.05 -4.86
C GLN A 1136 4.59 -47.36 -5.65
N LEU A 1137 5.80 -47.76 -6.05
CA LEU A 1137 6.14 -49.05 -6.66
C LEU A 1137 7.19 -49.77 -5.81
N ILE A 1138 7.21 -51.10 -5.89
CA ILE A 1138 8.27 -51.94 -5.32
C ILE A 1138 8.87 -52.79 -6.45
N CYS A 1139 10.19 -52.78 -6.60
CA CYS A 1139 10.94 -53.63 -7.54
C CYS A 1139 11.94 -54.50 -6.77
N VAL A 1140 12.01 -55.79 -7.09
CA VAL A 1140 13.09 -56.66 -6.61
C VAL A 1140 14.21 -56.68 -7.66
N THR A 1141 15.41 -56.24 -7.26
CA THR A 1141 16.57 -56.09 -8.13
C THR A 1141 16.97 -57.42 -8.80
N PRO A 1142 17.30 -57.41 -10.11
CA PRO A 1142 17.81 -58.59 -10.80
C PRO A 1142 19.28 -58.89 -10.45
N GLU A 1143 19.70 -60.13 -10.70
CA GLU A 1143 21.11 -60.52 -10.70
C GLU A 1143 21.81 -59.97 -11.94
N VAL A 1144 23.02 -59.42 -11.78
CA VAL A 1144 23.81 -58.86 -12.87
C VAL A 1144 25.22 -59.46 -12.86
N SER A 1145 25.71 -59.88 -14.01
CA SER A 1145 27.07 -60.40 -14.17
C SER A 1145 28.10 -59.35 -13.75
N MET A 1146 29.17 -59.72 -13.05
CA MET A 1146 30.22 -58.77 -12.64
C MET A 1146 30.93 -58.19 -13.88
N VAL A 1147 30.52 -56.99 -14.31
CA VAL A 1147 31.17 -56.32 -15.45
C VAL A 1147 32.30 -55.39 -14.97
N GLU A 1148 32.13 -54.63 -13.88
CA GLU A 1148 33.16 -53.74 -13.28
C GLU A 1148 32.88 -53.48 -11.78
N VAL A 1149 33.88 -53.02 -10.99
CA VAL A 1149 33.72 -52.63 -9.57
C VAL A 1149 32.86 -51.36 -9.48
N ASN A 1150 31.68 -51.44 -8.84
CA ASN A 1150 30.72 -50.34 -8.66
C ASN A 1150 30.07 -49.83 -9.97
N SER A 1151 29.23 -50.65 -10.60
CA SER A 1151 28.51 -50.27 -11.82
C SER A 1151 27.24 -49.47 -11.50
N SER A 1152 27.21 -48.19 -11.91
CA SER A 1152 26.01 -47.34 -11.82
C SER A 1152 25.29 -47.30 -13.16
N CYS A 1153 23.97 -47.52 -13.15
CA CYS A 1153 23.16 -47.58 -14.36
C CYS A 1153 21.75 -46.99 -14.14
N ASN A 1154 20.99 -46.86 -15.23
CA ASN A 1154 19.62 -46.36 -15.17
C ASN A 1154 18.67 -47.42 -14.59
N LEU A 1155 17.89 -46.99 -13.59
CA LEU A 1155 16.62 -47.60 -13.21
C LEU A 1155 15.53 -46.89 -14.00
N THR A 1156 14.91 -47.60 -14.94
CA THR A 1156 13.88 -47.09 -15.85
C THR A 1156 12.53 -47.62 -15.40
N VAL A 1157 11.61 -46.72 -15.01
CA VAL A 1157 10.19 -47.05 -14.81
C VAL A 1157 9.46 -46.68 -16.09
N THR A 1158 8.67 -47.59 -16.63
CA THR A 1158 7.82 -47.34 -17.80
C THR A 1158 6.38 -47.65 -17.45
N VAL A 1159 5.48 -46.71 -17.72
CA VAL A 1159 4.04 -46.85 -17.50
C VAL A 1159 3.32 -46.46 -18.78
N ASN A 1160 2.54 -47.37 -19.37
CA ASN A 1160 1.77 -47.15 -20.61
C ASN A 1160 2.60 -46.54 -21.76
N GLY A 1161 3.87 -46.93 -21.89
CA GLY A 1161 4.79 -46.47 -22.94
C GLY A 1161 5.59 -45.19 -22.63
N ILE A 1162 5.32 -44.51 -21.51
CA ILE A 1162 6.12 -43.37 -21.04
C ILE A 1162 7.16 -43.85 -20.04
N SER A 1163 8.45 -43.58 -20.29
CA SER A 1163 9.56 -44.00 -19.43
C SER A 1163 10.21 -42.83 -18.69
N LYS A 1164 10.57 -43.05 -17.42
CA LYS A 1164 11.38 -42.14 -16.62
C LYS A 1164 12.53 -42.88 -15.96
N ASN A 1165 13.69 -42.23 -15.91
CA ASN A 1165 14.93 -42.82 -15.41
C ASN A 1165 15.34 -42.18 -14.08
N THR A 1166 15.82 -43.01 -13.16
CA THR A 1166 16.65 -42.62 -12.01
C THR A 1166 17.91 -43.50 -11.98
N ARG A 1167 18.78 -43.33 -10.97
CA ARG A 1167 20.03 -44.11 -10.86
C ARG A 1167 19.93 -45.19 -9.80
N PHE A 1168 20.53 -46.35 -10.11
CA PHE A 1168 20.78 -47.42 -9.15
C PHE A 1168 22.22 -47.93 -9.34
N THR A 1169 22.91 -48.24 -8.24
CA THR A 1169 24.33 -48.63 -8.29
C THR A 1169 24.55 -50.03 -7.69
N TYR A 1170 25.08 -50.94 -8.49
CA TYR A 1170 25.53 -52.24 -8.01
C TYR A 1170 26.95 -52.15 -7.45
N LYS A 1171 27.18 -52.63 -6.22
CA LYS A 1171 28.47 -52.56 -5.55
C LYS A 1171 29.01 -53.95 -5.17
N ALA A 1172 30.31 -54.15 -5.40
CA ALA A 1172 30.98 -55.42 -5.11
C ALA A 1172 31.05 -55.73 -3.61
N ASN A 1173 31.25 -54.70 -2.78
CA ASN A 1173 31.30 -54.83 -1.32
C ASN A 1173 29.93 -55.07 -0.66
N LEU A 1174 28.83 -54.96 -1.42
CA LEU A 1174 27.46 -55.29 -0.98
C LEU A 1174 27.00 -56.66 -1.52
N THR A 1175 27.88 -57.41 -2.17
CA THR A 1175 27.57 -58.72 -2.76
C THR A 1175 28.05 -59.82 -1.84
N ALA A 1176 27.12 -60.56 -1.24
CA ALA A 1176 27.44 -61.74 -0.43
C ALA A 1176 28.04 -62.84 -1.32
N ILE A 1177 29.15 -63.43 -0.90
CA ILE A 1177 29.86 -64.48 -1.65
C ILE A 1177 29.90 -65.73 -0.80
N VAL A 1178 29.25 -66.80 -1.26
CA VAL A 1178 29.40 -68.14 -0.68
C VAL A 1178 30.74 -68.72 -1.15
N THR A 1179 31.67 -68.98 -0.23
CA THR A 1179 32.96 -69.62 -0.56
C THR A 1179 32.92 -71.13 -0.37
N SER A 1180 32.10 -71.66 0.56
CA SER A 1180 31.89 -73.10 0.72
C SER A 1180 30.62 -73.43 1.48
N VAL A 1181 30.07 -74.62 1.28
CA VAL A 1181 28.94 -75.17 2.05
C VAL A 1181 29.32 -76.55 2.58
N SER A 1182 29.10 -76.81 3.86
CA SER A 1182 29.42 -78.08 4.51
C SER A 1182 28.32 -78.51 5.50
N PRO A 1183 27.83 -79.77 5.44
CA PRO A 1183 28.12 -80.80 4.44
C PRO A 1183 27.49 -80.48 3.07
N THR A 1184 28.09 -80.95 1.97
CA THR A 1184 27.58 -80.72 0.60
C THR A 1184 26.37 -81.59 0.23
N ARG A 1185 25.91 -82.46 1.14
CA ARG A 1185 24.75 -83.36 0.97
C ARG A 1185 23.99 -83.51 2.29
N GLY A 1186 22.66 -83.58 2.21
CA GLY A 1186 21.75 -83.80 3.34
C GLY A 1186 20.68 -84.84 3.05
N GLY A 1187 20.01 -85.36 4.09
CA GLY A 1187 18.97 -86.38 3.97
C GLY A 1187 17.62 -85.81 3.50
N THR A 1188 16.85 -86.61 2.76
CA THR A 1188 15.55 -86.21 2.16
C THR A 1188 14.42 -85.94 3.17
N GLY A 1189 14.60 -86.30 4.44
CA GLY A 1189 13.62 -86.10 5.52
C GLY A 1189 13.70 -84.74 6.25
N GLY A 1190 14.58 -83.82 5.84
CA GLY A 1190 14.80 -82.54 6.52
C GLY A 1190 15.67 -82.65 7.79
N GLY A 1191 16.02 -81.51 8.40
CA GLY A 1191 16.78 -81.44 9.67
C GLY A 1191 18.32 -81.50 9.54
N THR A 1192 18.88 -81.59 8.33
CA THR A 1192 20.34 -81.51 8.13
C THR A 1192 20.80 -80.06 8.34
N ARG A 1193 21.59 -79.83 9.40
CA ARG A 1193 22.17 -78.51 9.68
C ARG A 1193 23.36 -78.27 8.75
N ILE A 1194 23.21 -77.33 7.82
CA ILE A 1194 24.27 -76.91 6.91
C ILE A 1194 25.00 -75.68 7.46
N THR A 1195 26.30 -75.62 7.21
CA THR A 1195 27.14 -74.45 7.50
C THR A 1195 27.57 -73.85 6.16
N ILE A 1196 27.19 -72.60 5.93
CA ILE A 1196 27.54 -71.83 4.75
C ILE A 1196 28.64 -70.84 5.17
N ILE A 1197 29.80 -70.92 4.53
CA ILE A 1197 30.95 -70.06 4.79
C ILE A 1197 31.15 -69.17 3.58
N GLY A 1198 31.43 -67.90 3.83
CA GLY A 1198 31.52 -66.87 2.80
C GLY A 1198 31.70 -65.49 3.41
N ASN A 1199 31.76 -64.48 2.54
CA ASN A 1199 31.99 -63.09 2.92
C ASN A 1199 30.70 -62.27 2.76
N TYR A 1200 30.51 -61.28 3.64
CA TYR A 1200 29.33 -60.38 3.68
C TYR A 1200 27.98 -61.08 3.96
N PHE A 1201 28.00 -62.18 4.74
CA PHE A 1201 26.82 -62.68 5.44
C PHE A 1201 26.59 -61.87 6.74
N PRO A 1202 25.34 -61.64 7.16
CA PRO A 1202 25.03 -60.99 8.43
C PRO A 1202 25.45 -61.79 9.67
#